data_AF-A0A9W6TWM7-F1
#
_entry.id   AF-A0A9W6TWM7-F1
#
_cell.length_a   1.000
_cell.length_b   1.000
_cell.length_c   1.000
_cell.angle_alpha   90.00
_cell.angle_beta   90.00
_cell.angle_gamma   90.00
#
_symmetry.space_group_name_H-M   'P 1'
#
loop_
_entity.id
_entity.type
_entity.pdbx_description
1 polymer ?
#
loop_
_entity_poly.entity_id
_entity_poly.type
_entity_poly.pdbx_seq_one_letter_code
_entity_poly.pdbx_strand_id
1 'polypeptide(L)'
;MKVLNRCVESSEGRHNRSEDCEPDRVQLQQNNIRELLVELFPAREEGVNDGANKSTNESLPCLVRGQPQEWRLDKLPAKELAAEERKAIIADDQRDREEEPEEPWTQIDALVCIHNEQQSDYSTSCRTIEDVCEDVFHLEDDQTQRHNGPRILSCTSTASQFPLIPTFQLIGKTSRTYPSGTCTAITKQPARTFLEAEHGHDEEHGVHAERDPRVVAQVVHDGRRHEADLAALDECAERVTVVVEQRHDEPHPLPHAQTHQSVSGSSSLPPQQQQQQQQQQRRTCTERNHGMFFSAAARLEIAASSATAMAYGLQWYLKTALHTQTDWDDHKLQLPDVLPKVDKPVRHKRSAKFSYYQNVCTASYSSWAWGWRKWEKHIDWMALNGINMPLAFTGQEKVWQNTFQKHYNVSSAGLSKFFAGSAFLAWGRMGNLRGSWVKGPLPQDFIDGQYELQLKILERMREFGMVPALPAFAGHVPEELKTLFPNAKFTRSPNWGGFSNEFCCVYMLDPQDPLYHEIGKTFLEEQRALYSYTSSLYQCDTYNEMDPDFTDPSKLQAASRAVIDSMTAADPNAVWLIQGWLFVNSPNYWTKERVKTYLDGVPNDKMIILDLYSEVRPVWNKMDNYFGKSWVYCVLHNFGGNTGMRGDLPTLGMAPILANHASNGTMIGVGLTMEGIFQNYVVYDLTLQMAWVDAPLDMDEWVPNFAAQRYHSQDAHTERAWGFLLQSVYNRTLGYGGVTKSLICLIPHWKLVRDGFMPTLITYDPMDIARAWKELLMAGAELHAVDTYRHDLVDVTRQFLSDDFMAQYLHLKIMYTNKEAPADQLCAWTDRMLVTIERLDEILATNDDFLLGNWIADARALADGVNTSEKVALQEYYEYEARNQVTRWGDNNSESIHDYAGKEWSGLVNGYYLPRWRMWLTEVCQSYTQKRDINEAALKKARIDFELQWQLSHESYPTTTTGDTLVVSKRIFDEFAGQGVAQAPWSWRLAGRLTLTLNGVINWLRAQKLKQELSDIAISKCHSVAEKFAECAKANGLMVAFKCRDHNKALNACLHQYTNDEQFELYRQKREKELLAEEKAN
;
A
#
# COMPACT_ATOMS: atom_id res chain seq x y z
N MET A 1 -32.28 -13.10 14.23
CA MET A 1 -32.08 -13.84 15.49
C MET A 1 -33.04 -15.04 15.60
N LYS A 2 -32.52 -16.27 15.74
CA LYS A 2 -32.99 -17.38 16.62
C LYS A 2 -32.41 -18.71 16.13
N VAL A 3 -31.67 -19.40 17.00
CA VAL A 3 -31.08 -20.72 16.76
C VAL A 3 -32.07 -21.82 17.16
N LEU A 4 -32.05 -22.96 16.46
CA LEU A 4 -32.71 -24.19 16.90
C LEU A 4 -31.94 -25.42 16.42
N ASN A 5 -31.10 -25.97 17.29
CA ASN A 5 -30.29 -27.16 17.01
C ASN A 5 -31.15 -28.45 16.95
N ARG A 6 -30.79 -29.40 16.08
CA ARG A 6 -31.07 -30.85 16.25
C ARG A 6 -30.35 -31.74 15.22
N CYS A 7 -29.36 -32.50 15.71
CA CYS A 7 -28.82 -33.79 15.23
C CYS A 7 -27.69 -34.14 16.24
N VAL A 8 -27.94 -34.76 17.40
CA VAL A 8 -28.36 -36.17 17.64
C VAL A 8 -27.30 -37.19 17.20
N GLU A 9 -26.36 -37.44 18.13
CA GLU A 9 -25.89 -38.76 18.59
C GLU A 9 -25.96 -39.96 17.61
N SER A 10 -24.79 -40.50 17.21
CA SER A 10 -24.44 -41.92 17.47
C SER A 10 -23.01 -42.32 17.03
N SER A 11 -22.00 -42.13 17.88
CA SER A 11 -20.79 -43.00 17.92
C SER A 11 -19.84 -42.60 19.06
N GLU A 12 -19.95 -43.24 20.22
CA GLU A 12 -18.89 -43.17 21.23
C GLU A 12 -17.69 -44.04 20.83
N GLY A 13 -16.46 -43.61 21.18
CA GLY A 13 -15.35 -44.54 21.40
C GLY A 13 -14.19 -44.54 20.40
N ARG A 14 -13.39 -43.46 20.40
CA ARG A 14 -11.92 -43.51 20.60
C ARG A 14 -11.32 -42.10 20.69
N HIS A 15 -10.33 -41.91 21.57
CA HIS A 15 -9.52 -40.70 21.59
C HIS A 15 -8.40 -40.79 20.54
N ASN A 16 -8.34 -39.77 19.68
CA ASN A 16 -7.14 -38.98 19.38
C ASN A 16 -7.65 -37.63 18.86
N ARG A 17 -6.96 -36.53 19.19
CA ARG A 17 -7.34 -35.19 18.69
C ARG A 17 -6.58 -34.88 17.40
N SER A 18 -7.34 -34.55 16.37
CA SER A 18 -6.97 -33.68 15.25
C SER A 18 -8.05 -32.60 15.21
N GLU A 19 -7.67 -31.32 15.17
CA GLU A 19 -8.61 -30.19 15.36
C GLU A 19 -9.25 -29.72 14.02
N ASP A 20 -9.14 -30.56 13.00
CA ASP A 20 -9.58 -30.31 11.64
C ASP A 20 -11.05 -30.71 11.44
N CYS A 21 -11.85 -29.75 10.96
CA CYS A 21 -13.28 -29.88 10.67
C CYS A 21 -14.23 -30.15 11.87
N GLU A 22 -14.08 -29.43 12.98
CA GLU A 22 -15.20 -29.29 13.94
C GLU A 22 -16.40 -28.53 13.32
N PRO A 23 -17.64 -29.02 13.46
CA PRO A 23 -18.84 -28.36 12.91
C PRO A 23 -19.05 -26.93 13.43
N ASP A 24 -18.64 -26.64 14.66
CA ASP A 24 -18.82 -25.35 15.30
C ASP A 24 -17.99 -24.24 14.64
N ARG A 25 -16.82 -24.56 14.06
CA ARG A 25 -16.00 -23.61 13.29
C ARG A 25 -16.72 -23.12 12.03
N VAL A 26 -17.42 -24.02 11.32
CA VAL A 26 -18.25 -23.68 10.16
C VAL A 26 -19.50 -22.90 10.56
N GLN A 27 -20.08 -23.20 11.73
CA GLN A 27 -21.23 -22.46 12.24
C GLN A 27 -20.85 -21.05 12.72
N LEU A 28 -19.67 -20.87 13.30
CA LEU A 28 -19.09 -19.57 13.65
C LEU A 28 -18.84 -18.73 12.39
N GLN A 29 -18.14 -19.26 11.40
CA GLN A 29 -17.91 -18.59 10.11
C GLN A 29 -19.21 -18.12 9.42
N GLN A 30 -20.29 -18.89 9.52
CA GLN A 30 -21.62 -18.47 9.04
C GLN A 30 -22.27 -17.38 9.90
N ASN A 31 -21.96 -17.27 11.19
CA ASN A 31 -22.43 -16.16 12.03
C ASN A 31 -21.67 -14.86 11.70
N ASN A 32 -20.36 -14.94 11.51
CA ASN A 32 -19.52 -13.79 11.17
C ASN A 32 -19.96 -13.16 9.82
N ILE A 33 -20.27 -14.00 8.81
CA ILE A 33 -20.86 -13.52 7.54
C ILE A 33 -22.29 -12.95 7.73
N ARG A 34 -23.08 -13.42 8.71
CA ARG A 34 -24.38 -12.80 9.05
C ARG A 34 -24.22 -11.45 9.76
N GLU A 35 -23.15 -11.26 10.53
CA GLU A 35 -22.85 -10.01 11.21
C GLU A 35 -22.33 -8.97 10.20
N LEU A 36 -21.43 -9.35 9.30
CA LEU A 36 -21.09 -8.57 8.10
C LEU A 36 -22.34 -8.18 7.28
N LEU A 37 -23.27 -9.10 7.06
CA LEU A 37 -24.55 -8.80 6.39
C LEU A 37 -25.45 -7.82 7.17
N VAL A 38 -25.31 -7.70 8.50
CA VAL A 38 -26.03 -6.72 9.33
C VAL A 38 -25.31 -5.37 9.36
N GLU A 39 -23.97 -5.38 9.33
CA GLU A 39 -23.13 -4.18 9.26
C GLU A 39 -23.24 -3.48 7.90
N LEU A 40 -23.29 -4.25 6.81
CA LEU A 40 -23.57 -3.73 5.45
C LEU A 40 -25.03 -3.31 5.26
N PHE A 41 -25.98 -4.00 5.92
CA PHE A 41 -27.43 -3.77 5.77
C PHE A 41 -28.12 -3.41 7.09
N PRO A 42 -27.75 -2.28 7.73
CA PRO A 42 -28.42 -1.82 8.94
C PRO A 42 -29.89 -1.50 8.62
N ALA A 43 -30.80 -1.98 9.47
CA ALA A 43 -32.22 -1.75 9.28
C ALA A 43 -32.54 -0.23 9.30
N ARG A 44 -33.35 0.24 8.35
CA ARG A 44 -33.89 1.61 8.39
C ARG A 44 -34.71 1.80 9.66
N GLU A 45 -34.21 2.58 10.62
CA GLU A 45 -35.08 3.22 11.60
C GLU A 45 -35.90 4.30 10.88
N GLU A 46 -37.22 4.17 10.90
CA GLU A 46 -38.11 5.18 10.32
C GLU A 46 -38.12 6.43 11.22
N GLY A 47 -37.55 7.53 10.73
CA GLY A 47 -37.57 8.81 11.42
C GLY A 47 -38.99 9.34 11.60
N VAL A 48 -39.43 9.51 12.85
CA VAL A 48 -40.74 10.07 13.19
C VAL A 48 -40.80 11.55 12.80
N ASN A 49 -41.51 11.87 11.72
CA ASN A 49 -41.75 13.22 11.24
C ASN A 49 -42.83 13.94 12.09
N ASP A 50 -42.43 14.66 13.13
CA ASP A 50 -43.30 15.62 13.83
C ASP A 50 -43.42 16.93 13.03
N GLY A 51 -44.36 16.97 12.07
CA GLY A 51 -44.61 18.12 11.20
C GLY A 51 -45.89 18.90 11.54
N ALA A 52 -45.76 20.13 12.09
CA ALA A 52 -46.93 20.95 12.49
C ALA A 52 -46.79 22.48 12.24
N ASN A 53 -46.88 22.88 10.97
CA ASN A 53 -47.44 24.16 10.45
C ASN A 53 -47.32 25.49 11.25
N LYS A 54 -46.63 26.48 10.63
CA LYS A 54 -47.12 27.83 10.24
C LYS A 54 -45.94 28.76 9.88
N SER A 55 -45.98 29.77 9.02
CA SER A 55 -46.72 30.15 7.81
C SER A 55 -46.52 31.66 7.60
N THR A 56 -46.18 32.08 6.38
CA THR A 56 -46.36 33.42 5.76
C THR A 56 -45.60 34.66 6.27
N ASN A 57 -45.07 35.40 5.28
CA ASN A 57 -44.45 36.73 5.32
C ASN A 57 -45.31 37.84 5.96
N GLU A 58 -44.67 38.93 6.39
CA GLU A 58 -44.84 40.24 5.74
C GLU A 58 -43.70 41.23 6.08
N SER A 59 -43.63 42.38 5.40
CA SER A 59 -42.54 43.36 5.46
C SER A 59 -43.03 44.80 5.52
N LEU A 60 -42.24 45.72 6.11
CA LEU A 60 -42.03 47.14 5.72
C LEU A 60 -41.15 47.89 6.78
N PRO A 61 -40.55 49.07 6.48
CA PRO A 61 -39.44 49.62 7.26
C PRO A 61 -39.65 51.04 7.85
N CYS A 62 -38.58 51.56 8.46
CA CYS A 62 -38.21 52.98 8.65
C CYS A 62 -38.97 53.87 9.64
N LEU A 63 -38.24 54.40 10.63
CA LEU A 63 -38.36 55.80 11.06
C LEU A 63 -37.02 56.30 11.68
N VAL A 64 -36.65 57.55 11.42
CA VAL A 64 -35.33 58.13 11.77
C VAL A 64 -35.48 59.45 12.54
N ARG A 65 -34.71 59.60 13.63
CA ARG A 65 -34.29 60.83 14.35
C ARG A 65 -33.38 60.40 15.51
N GLY A 66 -32.34 61.12 15.95
CA GLY A 66 -31.70 62.34 15.45
C GLY A 66 -30.47 62.67 16.32
N GLN A 67 -29.34 63.03 15.68
CA GLN A 67 -28.00 63.29 16.26
C GLN A 67 -27.79 64.81 16.55
N PRO A 68 -26.59 65.40 16.86
CA PRO A 68 -25.23 64.90 17.21
C PRO A 68 -24.48 65.73 18.33
N GLN A 69 -23.12 65.68 18.33
CA GLN A 69 -22.12 66.71 18.74
C GLN A 69 -21.68 66.81 20.23
N GLU A 70 -20.44 67.22 20.60
CA GLU A 70 -19.19 67.69 19.91
C GLU A 70 -17.96 66.79 20.32
N TRP A 71 -16.89 66.49 19.55
CA TRP A 71 -15.86 67.23 18.74
C TRP A 71 -14.69 67.82 19.60
N ARG A 72 -13.39 67.82 19.24
CA ARG A 72 -12.61 68.00 17.96
C ARG A 72 -11.32 67.10 17.95
N LEU A 73 -10.71 66.64 16.83
CA LEU A 73 -9.90 67.31 15.76
C LEU A 73 -8.69 68.10 16.30
N ASP A 74 -7.43 67.88 15.86
CA ASP A 74 -6.79 67.88 14.51
C ASP A 74 -5.50 66.95 14.49
N LYS A 75 -4.63 66.68 13.48
CA LYS A 75 -4.44 67.02 12.02
C LYS A 75 -3.51 66.02 11.25
N LEU A 76 -3.08 66.39 10.02
CA LEU A 76 -2.05 65.80 9.10
C LEU A 76 -0.94 66.87 8.79
N PRO A 77 0.13 66.71 7.94
CA PRO A 77 0.44 65.71 6.88
C PRO A 77 1.95 65.35 6.60
N ALA A 78 2.22 64.71 5.44
CA ALA A 78 3.40 64.87 4.52
C ALA A 78 4.63 63.92 4.59
N LYS A 79 5.52 64.07 3.59
CA LYS A 79 6.61 63.16 3.11
C LYS A 79 8.02 63.77 3.26
N GLU A 80 9.02 62.91 3.02
CA GLU A 80 10.30 63.15 2.31
C GLU A 80 11.54 63.73 3.04
N LEU A 81 12.70 63.20 2.61
CA LEU A 81 14.08 63.76 2.61
C LEU A 81 14.82 64.07 3.94
N ALA A 82 15.69 63.12 4.33
CA ALA A 82 17.17 63.20 4.37
C ALA A 82 17.96 64.35 5.07
N ALA A 83 19.24 64.07 5.38
CA ALA A 83 20.30 64.94 5.93
C ALA A 83 20.15 65.27 7.44
N GLU A 84 21.06 64.80 8.32
CA GLU A 84 22.32 65.44 8.78
C GLU A 84 22.11 66.58 9.81
N GLU A 85 23.05 66.95 10.71
CA GLU A 85 24.51 66.82 10.65
C GLU A 85 25.22 66.87 12.05
N ARG A 86 26.14 65.92 12.32
CA ARG A 86 27.43 66.03 13.08
C ARG A 86 27.43 66.70 14.49
N LYS A 87 28.54 66.87 15.24
CA LYS A 87 30.02 66.63 15.14
C LYS A 87 30.47 65.87 16.42
N ALA A 88 31.66 65.27 16.59
CA ALA A 88 33.00 65.28 15.94
C ALA A 88 33.80 64.05 16.50
N ILE A 89 35.03 63.63 16.14
CA ILE A 89 36.06 63.81 15.08
C ILE A 89 37.00 62.57 15.26
N ILE A 90 37.29 61.71 14.28
CA ILE A 90 38.18 61.82 13.09
C ILE A 90 39.70 61.94 13.43
N ALA A 91 40.48 60.89 13.09
CA ALA A 91 41.74 60.88 12.31
C ALA A 91 42.58 59.60 12.61
N ASP A 92 43.30 58.95 11.69
CA ASP A 92 43.27 58.89 10.21
C ASP A 92 44.03 57.63 9.70
N ASP A 93 44.01 57.37 8.38
CA ASP A 93 44.57 56.23 7.59
C ASP A 93 46.06 55.85 7.84
N GLN A 94 46.39 54.55 7.68
CA GLN A 94 47.36 54.00 6.69
C GLN A 94 47.22 52.46 6.54
N ARG A 95 46.64 52.01 5.41
CA ARG A 95 47.11 51.00 4.42
C ARG A 95 47.85 49.70 4.85
N ASP A 96 47.73 48.55 4.18
CA ASP A 96 47.30 48.22 2.80
C ASP A 96 46.63 46.80 2.69
N ARG A 97 45.87 46.57 1.59
CA ARG A 97 45.74 45.39 0.66
C ARG A 97 46.13 43.95 1.11
N GLU A 98 45.56 42.83 0.60
CA GLU A 98 44.56 42.54 -0.47
C GLU A 98 43.98 41.08 -0.32
N GLU A 99 42.77 40.84 -0.86
CA GLU A 99 42.18 39.63 -1.51
C GLU A 99 42.24 38.17 -0.91
N GLU A 100 41.02 37.63 -0.64
CA GLU A 100 40.34 36.32 -0.92
C GLU A 100 41.01 35.18 -1.78
N PRO A 101 40.43 33.94 -1.98
CA PRO A 101 39.15 33.30 -1.54
C PRO A 101 39.16 31.75 -1.20
N GLU A 102 37.95 31.14 -1.13
CA GLU A 102 37.52 29.79 -1.65
C GLU A 102 37.55 28.44 -0.85
N GLU A 103 36.34 28.00 -0.43
CA GLU A 103 35.60 26.73 -0.77
C GLU A 103 36.17 25.28 -0.55
N PRO A 104 35.30 24.23 -0.65
CA PRO A 104 35.20 23.48 -1.92
C PRO A 104 33.78 22.96 -2.34
N TRP A 105 33.63 22.62 -3.63
CA TRP A 105 32.40 22.15 -4.31
C TRP A 105 32.23 20.62 -4.46
N THR A 106 31.08 20.23 -5.02
CA THR A 106 30.78 18.90 -5.57
C THR A 106 31.52 18.57 -6.88
N GLN A 107 31.84 17.28 -7.05
CA GLN A 107 32.25 16.59 -8.29
C GLN A 107 33.68 16.86 -8.84
N ILE A 108 34.12 15.94 -9.70
CA ILE A 108 35.51 15.73 -10.10
C ILE A 108 35.77 16.33 -11.49
N ASP A 109 36.72 17.26 -11.59
CA ASP A 109 37.67 17.26 -12.70
C ASP A 109 39.04 17.81 -12.26
N ALA A 110 40.11 17.61 -13.05
CA ALA A 110 41.45 17.38 -12.50
C ALA A 110 42.60 18.34 -12.93
N LEU A 111 43.18 19.10 -11.98
CA LEU A 111 44.49 19.78 -12.11
C LEU A 111 45.21 20.03 -10.75
N VAL A 112 46.51 20.39 -10.76
CA VAL A 112 47.50 20.04 -9.71
C VAL A 112 48.40 21.20 -9.25
N CYS A 113 48.61 21.34 -7.93
CA CYS A 113 49.87 21.66 -7.18
C CYS A 113 49.53 21.67 -5.66
N ILE A 114 50.19 21.05 -4.67
CA ILE A 114 51.59 20.68 -4.30
C ILE A 114 52.14 21.56 -3.16
N HIS A 115 52.63 20.91 -2.08
CA HIS A 115 53.37 21.43 -0.91
C HIS A 115 52.60 22.31 0.11
N ASN A 116 52.90 22.26 1.43
CA ASN A 116 53.57 21.22 2.25
C ASN A 116 53.22 21.38 3.75
N GLU A 117 53.57 20.38 4.59
CA GLU A 117 54.01 20.40 6.01
C GLU A 117 53.69 21.62 6.94
N GLN A 118 53.40 21.47 8.25
CA GLN A 118 53.85 20.45 9.21
C GLN A 118 53.01 20.43 10.53
N GLN A 119 53.08 19.30 11.27
CA GLN A 119 53.05 19.09 12.75
C GLN A 119 52.49 20.19 13.70
N SER A 120 51.44 19.91 14.50
CA SER A 120 51.47 19.34 15.89
C SER A 120 51.22 20.43 16.97
N ASP A 121 50.89 20.19 18.26
CA ASP A 121 50.81 18.96 19.07
C ASP A 121 49.77 19.04 20.23
N TYR A 122 49.23 17.87 20.60
CA TYR A 122 48.77 17.39 21.94
C TYR A 122 48.25 18.30 23.09
N SER A 123 47.00 17.96 23.53
CA SER A 123 46.61 17.59 24.92
C SER A 123 46.54 18.67 26.05
N THR A 124 45.95 18.46 27.24
CA THR A 124 45.24 17.32 27.89
C THR A 124 44.28 17.78 29.03
N SER A 125 43.18 17.05 29.27
CA SER A 125 42.54 16.76 30.60
C SER A 125 42.09 17.91 31.55
N CYS A 126 41.47 17.69 32.73
CA CYS A 126 40.30 16.89 33.20
C CYS A 126 39.97 17.31 34.67
N ARG A 127 38.70 17.22 35.12
CA ARG A 127 38.14 17.01 36.51
C ARG A 127 36.67 17.50 36.56
N THR A 128 35.63 16.69 36.83
CA THR A 128 35.14 16.06 38.10
C THR A 128 34.66 17.05 39.17
N ILE A 129 33.63 16.84 40.02
CA ILE A 129 32.37 16.03 40.10
C ILE A 129 31.77 16.31 41.54
N GLU A 130 30.58 15.79 41.91
CA GLU A 130 29.92 15.85 43.26
C GLU A 130 29.31 17.21 43.74
N ASP A 131 28.29 17.38 44.62
CA ASP A 131 27.15 16.62 45.24
C ASP A 131 27.00 16.94 46.78
N VAL A 132 25.87 16.91 47.53
CA VAL A 132 24.40 16.62 47.34
C VAL A 132 23.54 17.22 48.52
N CYS A 133 22.18 17.24 48.42
CA CYS A 133 21.16 17.55 49.49
C CYS A 133 21.11 19.01 50.05
N GLU A 134 20.05 19.53 50.72
CA GLU A 134 18.67 19.08 51.13
C GLU A 134 17.67 20.29 50.98
N ASP A 135 16.48 20.54 51.60
CA ASP A 135 15.73 20.14 52.82
C ASP A 135 14.17 20.40 52.64
N VAL A 136 13.36 20.46 53.72
CA VAL A 136 11.87 20.36 53.81
C VAL A 136 11.10 21.64 54.25
N PHE A 137 9.79 21.75 53.92
CA PHE A 137 8.70 22.28 54.81
C PHE A 137 7.29 21.73 54.42
N HIS A 138 6.21 22.03 55.18
CA HIS A 138 5.13 21.06 55.50
C HIS A 138 3.68 21.65 55.73
N LEU A 139 2.64 20.77 55.80
CA LEU A 139 1.20 20.96 56.25
C LEU A 139 0.20 21.52 55.20
N GLU A 140 -1.13 21.30 55.15
CA GLU A 140 -2.23 20.43 55.74
C GLU A 140 -3.56 20.78 54.94
N ASP A 141 -4.74 20.12 54.92
CA ASP A 141 -5.31 18.75 55.12
C ASP A 141 -6.82 18.74 54.63
N ASP A 142 -7.63 17.70 54.92
CA ASP A 142 -9.12 17.58 54.94
C ASP A 142 -9.87 16.82 53.78
N GLN A 143 -11.12 16.37 54.02
CA GLN A 143 -11.83 15.24 53.36
C GLN A 143 -13.29 15.53 52.90
N THR A 144 -13.90 14.68 52.03
CA THR A 144 -15.06 13.77 52.38
C THR A 144 -15.84 13.08 51.22
N GLN A 145 -16.01 11.76 51.34
CA GLN A 145 -17.11 10.80 51.01
C GLN A 145 -18.17 10.93 49.86
N ARG A 146 -18.26 9.83 49.05
CA ARG A 146 -19.42 8.93 48.69
C ARG A 146 -20.79 9.51 48.23
N HIS A 147 -21.51 8.98 47.20
CA HIS A 147 -22.19 7.64 47.20
C HIS A 147 -22.95 7.28 45.88
N ASN A 148 -23.03 5.97 45.58
CA ASN A 148 -24.13 5.11 45.01
C ASN A 148 -25.10 5.51 43.85
N GLY A 149 -25.44 4.53 42.99
CA GLY A 149 -26.73 4.40 42.24
C GLY A 149 -27.80 3.58 43.02
N PRO A 150 -28.71 2.74 42.44
CA PRO A 150 -28.86 2.33 41.02
C PRO A 150 -30.32 1.96 40.51
N ARG A 151 -30.44 1.35 39.30
CA ARG A 151 -31.44 0.32 38.81
C ARG A 151 -32.95 0.62 38.49
N ILE A 152 -33.30 0.45 37.19
CA ILE A 152 -34.27 -0.54 36.57
C ILE A 152 -35.80 -0.55 36.92
N LEU A 153 -36.72 -0.40 35.93
CA LEU A 153 -37.70 -1.42 35.35
C LEU A 153 -38.94 -0.84 34.55
N SER A 154 -39.39 -1.58 33.52
CA SER A 154 -40.80 -1.83 33.09
C SER A 154 -41.63 -0.91 32.14
N CYS A 155 -41.66 -1.29 30.86
CA CYS A 155 -42.84 -1.60 29.98
C CYS A 155 -44.13 -0.74 29.91
N THR A 156 -44.57 -0.44 28.67
CA THR A 156 -45.99 -0.55 28.20
C THR A 156 -46.04 -0.94 26.71
N SER A 157 -47.21 -1.34 26.17
CA SER A 157 -47.34 -1.88 24.80
C SER A 157 -48.59 -1.41 24.06
N THR A 158 -48.46 -1.10 22.76
CA THR A 158 -49.56 -1.13 21.76
C THR A 158 -49.00 -1.62 20.42
N ALA A 159 -49.85 -2.17 19.55
CA ALA A 159 -49.45 -2.79 18.29
C ALA A 159 -50.08 -2.09 17.07
N SER A 160 -49.30 -1.95 16.00
CA SER A 160 -49.74 -1.52 14.66
C SER A 160 -48.97 -2.33 13.59
N GLN A 161 -49.61 -2.60 12.46
CA GLN A 161 -49.06 -3.47 11.41
C GLN A 161 -48.39 -2.65 10.29
N PHE A 162 -47.09 -2.85 10.07
CA PHE A 162 -46.30 -2.22 9.01
C PHE A 162 -45.27 -3.23 8.43
N PRO A 163 -44.62 -2.97 7.27
CA PRO A 163 -44.23 -4.03 6.33
C PRO A 163 -42.96 -4.82 6.70
N LEU A 164 -42.75 -5.93 5.99
CA LEU A 164 -41.66 -6.89 6.21
C LEU A 164 -40.34 -6.41 5.58
N ILE A 165 -39.29 -6.33 6.40
CA ILE A 165 -37.90 -6.13 5.97
C ILE A 165 -37.35 -7.46 5.41
N PRO A 166 -36.58 -7.46 4.29
CA PRO A 166 -35.92 -8.65 3.78
C PRO A 166 -35.05 -9.34 4.84
N THR A 167 -35.27 -10.65 5.06
CA THR A 167 -34.61 -11.38 6.15
C THR A 167 -33.57 -12.35 5.62
N PHE A 168 -32.29 -12.04 5.80
CA PHE A 168 -31.18 -12.92 5.43
C PHE A 168 -31.13 -14.18 6.32
N GLN A 169 -30.95 -15.36 5.72
CA GLN A 169 -30.81 -16.63 6.44
C GLN A 169 -29.89 -17.60 5.70
N LEU A 170 -28.59 -17.58 6.03
CA LEU A 170 -27.63 -18.60 5.55
C LEU A 170 -28.03 -19.99 6.06
N ILE A 171 -27.91 -21.02 5.20
CA ILE A 171 -28.15 -22.43 5.53
C ILE A 171 -27.00 -23.27 4.97
N GLY A 172 -26.16 -23.82 5.84
CA GLY A 172 -25.11 -24.77 5.43
C GLY A 172 -25.68 -26.15 5.06
N LYS A 173 -25.40 -26.62 3.84
CA LYS A 173 -25.59 -28.03 3.43
C LYS A 173 -24.41 -28.51 2.59
N THR A 174 -23.74 -29.57 3.03
CA THR A 174 -22.64 -30.22 2.33
C THR A 174 -23.15 -31.31 1.39
N SER A 175 -23.10 -31.07 0.08
CA SER A 175 -23.49 -32.06 -0.94
C SER A 175 -22.30 -32.90 -1.41
N ARG A 176 -22.18 -34.14 -0.93
CA ARG A 176 -21.30 -35.17 -1.53
C ARG A 176 -22.12 -36.11 -2.42
N THR A 177 -21.88 -36.08 -3.73
CA THR A 177 -22.30 -37.13 -4.67
C THR A 177 -21.09 -37.64 -5.43
N TYR A 178 -20.78 -38.93 -5.25
CA TYR A 178 -19.73 -39.63 -6.00
C TYR A 178 -20.38 -40.68 -6.92
N PRO A 179 -19.99 -40.78 -8.20
CA PRO A 179 -20.37 -41.91 -9.03
C PRO A 179 -19.61 -43.18 -8.58
N SER A 180 -20.27 -44.33 -8.64
CA SER A 180 -19.75 -45.60 -8.12
C SER A 180 -18.75 -46.29 -9.07
N GLY A 181 -17.53 -46.53 -8.58
CA GLY A 181 -16.56 -47.43 -9.20
C GLY A 181 -16.32 -48.65 -8.30
N THR A 182 -16.40 -49.87 -8.86
CA THR A 182 -16.27 -51.12 -8.10
C THR A 182 -14.82 -51.57 -7.95
N CYS A 183 -14.35 -51.74 -6.71
CA CYS A 183 -13.08 -52.42 -6.40
C CYS A 183 -13.33 -53.83 -5.86
N THR A 184 -12.67 -54.83 -6.43
CA THR A 184 -12.75 -56.24 -6.00
C THR A 184 -11.60 -56.56 -5.05
N ALA A 185 -11.89 -57.17 -3.90
CA ALA A 185 -10.86 -57.53 -2.92
C ALA A 185 -10.26 -58.92 -3.20
N ILE A 186 -8.94 -59.05 -3.06
CA ILE A 186 -8.22 -60.32 -2.88
C ILE A 186 -7.27 -60.17 -1.69
N THR A 187 -7.04 -61.26 -0.94
CA THR A 187 -6.59 -61.22 0.45
C THR A 187 -5.28 -61.96 0.74
N LYS A 188 -4.52 -61.41 1.70
CA LYS A 188 -3.78 -62.09 2.78
C LYS A 188 -2.42 -62.82 2.54
N GLN A 189 -1.49 -62.41 3.41
CA GLN A 189 -0.59 -63.21 4.26
C GLN A 189 0.84 -63.58 3.78
N PRO A 190 1.80 -63.79 4.73
CA PRO A 190 3.20 -63.34 4.55
C PRO A 190 4.28 -64.36 5.03
N ALA A 191 5.46 -63.86 5.43
CA ALA A 191 6.59 -64.52 6.13
C ALA A 191 7.67 -65.15 5.19
N ARG A 192 8.96 -65.36 5.59
CA ARG A 192 9.63 -65.27 6.92
C ARG A 192 11.20 -65.26 6.83
N THR A 193 11.88 -64.37 7.58
CA THR A 193 13.16 -64.54 8.35
C THR A 193 14.52 -64.99 7.74
N PHE A 194 15.61 -64.72 8.51
CA PHE A 194 17.03 -65.22 8.47
C PHE A 194 18.02 -64.51 7.52
N LEU A 195 19.31 -64.28 7.87
CA LEU A 195 19.98 -63.98 9.17
C LEU A 195 21.45 -63.49 8.95
N GLU A 196 22.01 -62.75 9.92
CA GLU A 196 23.44 -62.67 10.38
C GLU A 196 24.64 -62.22 9.49
N ALA A 197 25.63 -61.63 10.19
CA ALA A 197 27.09 -61.60 9.95
C ALA A 197 27.70 -60.79 8.75
N GLU A 198 28.90 -60.18 8.85
CA GLU A 198 29.70 -59.65 9.97
C GLU A 198 30.91 -58.82 9.44
N HIS A 199 31.41 -57.82 10.21
CA HIS A 199 32.70 -57.09 10.01
C HIS A 199 32.84 -56.28 8.68
N GLY A 200 33.75 -55.31 8.51
CA GLY A 200 34.63 -54.61 9.47
C GLY A 200 35.73 -53.77 8.79
N HIS A 201 36.04 -52.59 9.36
CA HIS A 201 37.23 -51.72 9.16
C HIS A 201 37.62 -51.14 7.77
N ASP A 202 37.68 -49.80 7.78
CA ASP A 202 38.81 -48.91 7.43
C ASP A 202 39.29 -48.56 6.01
N GLU A 203 39.67 -47.27 5.95
CA GLU A 203 40.78 -46.63 5.23
C GLU A 203 40.66 -46.18 3.77
N GLU A 204 41.57 -45.24 3.48
CA GLU A 204 41.55 -44.25 2.42
C GLU A 204 42.05 -44.78 1.07
N HIS A 205 41.67 -44.11 -0.03
CA HIS A 205 42.57 -43.21 -0.77
C HIS A 205 41.86 -42.60 -1.99
N GLY A 206 42.38 -41.49 -2.50
CA GLY A 206 41.67 -40.65 -3.49
C GLY A 206 42.26 -40.62 -4.91
N VAL A 207 41.82 -39.57 -5.63
CA VAL A 207 42.56 -38.85 -6.69
C VAL A 207 42.41 -39.33 -8.17
N HIS A 208 41.94 -38.37 -9.01
CA HIS A 208 42.04 -38.22 -10.48
C HIS A 208 41.62 -39.36 -11.44
N ALA A 209 40.69 -39.12 -12.37
CA ALA A 209 40.98 -38.46 -13.68
C ALA A 209 39.78 -38.44 -14.66
N GLU A 210 39.86 -37.50 -15.61
CA GLU A 210 38.97 -37.15 -16.74
C GLU A 210 38.42 -38.30 -17.64
N ARG A 211 37.16 -38.20 -18.13
CA ARG A 211 36.81 -37.84 -19.55
C ARG A 211 35.31 -38.02 -19.93
N ASP A 212 34.75 -37.02 -20.59
CA ASP A 212 33.52 -37.06 -21.43
C ASP A 212 33.88 -37.67 -22.82
N PRO A 213 33.03 -38.48 -23.51
CA PRO A 213 31.82 -37.98 -24.18
C PRO A 213 30.56 -38.87 -24.13
N ARG A 214 29.42 -38.23 -23.77
CA ARG A 214 28.05 -38.40 -24.35
C ARG A 214 27.52 -39.80 -24.74
N VAL A 215 26.34 -40.17 -24.22
CA VAL A 215 25.16 -40.59 -25.03
C VAL A 215 23.87 -40.48 -24.20
N VAL A 216 22.73 -40.22 -24.87
CA VAL A 216 21.40 -40.00 -24.29
C VAL A 216 20.75 -41.30 -23.80
N ALA A 217 20.13 -41.26 -22.61
CA ALA A 217 19.03 -42.14 -22.22
C ALA A 217 18.06 -41.42 -21.26
N GLN A 218 16.76 -41.51 -21.51
CA GLN A 218 15.73 -40.97 -20.60
C GLN A 218 15.43 -41.99 -19.48
N VAL A 219 15.30 -41.51 -18.24
CA VAL A 219 14.51 -42.19 -17.19
C VAL A 219 13.64 -41.13 -16.52
N VAL A 220 12.33 -41.25 -16.69
CA VAL A 220 11.34 -40.39 -16.03
C VAL A 220 10.77 -41.15 -14.82
N HIS A 221 11.20 -40.78 -13.62
CA HIS A 221 10.59 -41.07 -12.31
C HIS A 221 11.31 -40.22 -11.24
N ASP A 222 10.70 -39.78 -10.13
CA ASP A 222 9.33 -40.03 -9.67
C ASP A 222 8.72 -38.76 -9.01
N GLY A 223 7.71 -38.16 -9.67
CA GLY A 223 7.09 -36.89 -9.24
C GLY A 223 6.03 -37.05 -8.16
N ARG A 224 6.31 -37.78 -7.07
CA ARG A 224 5.31 -38.16 -6.04
C ARG A 224 5.80 -38.03 -4.59
N ARG A 225 6.55 -36.96 -4.30
CA ARG A 225 7.01 -36.61 -2.92
C ARG A 225 6.88 -35.13 -2.54
N HIS A 226 6.23 -34.29 -3.35
CA HIS A 226 6.00 -32.87 -3.01
C HIS A 226 4.63 -32.58 -2.36
N GLU A 227 3.69 -33.53 -2.39
CA GLU A 227 2.33 -33.35 -1.83
C GLU A 227 2.23 -33.64 -0.32
N ALA A 228 3.30 -34.10 0.33
CA ALA A 228 3.22 -34.66 1.69
C ALA A 228 3.26 -33.62 2.82
N ASP A 229 4.16 -32.63 2.74
CA ASP A 229 4.52 -31.80 3.90
C ASP A 229 4.01 -30.34 3.80
N LEU A 230 3.55 -29.90 2.61
CA LEU A 230 2.67 -28.73 2.47
C LEU A 230 1.26 -28.99 3.03
N ALA A 231 0.93 -30.23 3.38
CA ALA A 231 -0.38 -30.68 3.84
C ALA A 231 -0.93 -29.91 5.06
N ALA A 232 -0.04 -29.36 5.92
CA ALA A 232 -0.43 -28.49 7.03
C ALA A 232 -1.15 -27.20 6.59
N LEU A 233 -1.11 -26.86 5.30
CA LEU A 233 -1.83 -25.76 4.68
C LEU A 233 -2.77 -26.21 3.53
N ASP A 234 -3.09 -27.51 3.37
CA ASP A 234 -3.64 -28.05 2.11
C ASP A 234 -5.03 -28.72 2.17
N GLU A 235 -5.69 -28.82 3.33
CA GLU A 235 -7.09 -29.27 3.44
C GLU A 235 -8.13 -28.20 3.06
N CYS A 236 -7.96 -27.52 1.90
CA CYS A 236 -9.06 -27.07 1.03
C CYS A 236 -8.58 -26.38 -0.25
N ALA A 237 -8.75 -27.04 -1.40
CA ALA A 237 -8.85 -26.33 -2.68
C ALA A 237 -10.21 -25.59 -2.72
N GLU A 238 -10.21 -24.28 -2.43
CA GLU A 238 -11.44 -23.50 -2.25
C GLU A 238 -12.37 -23.56 -3.47
N ARG A 239 -13.65 -23.88 -3.21
CA ARG A 239 -14.71 -23.98 -4.21
C ARG A 239 -15.93 -23.22 -3.72
N VAL A 240 -16.10 -21.99 -4.18
CA VAL A 240 -17.40 -21.33 -4.11
C VAL A 240 -18.37 -22.12 -4.99
N THR A 241 -19.62 -22.21 -4.56
CA THR A 241 -20.73 -22.65 -5.40
C THR A 241 -21.90 -21.78 -5.03
N VAL A 242 -22.06 -20.64 -5.70
CA VAL A 242 -23.11 -19.64 -5.44
C VAL A 242 -24.45 -20.19 -5.95
N VAL A 243 -24.95 -21.22 -5.26
CA VAL A 243 -26.24 -21.84 -5.51
C VAL A 243 -27.33 -20.90 -5.01
N VAL A 244 -27.62 -19.86 -5.80
CA VAL A 244 -28.79 -19.01 -5.61
C VAL A 244 -30.05 -19.79 -5.99
N GLU A 245 -30.46 -20.71 -5.11
CA GLU A 245 -31.71 -21.44 -5.24
C GLU A 245 -32.84 -20.65 -4.58
N GLN A 246 -33.55 -19.84 -5.38
CA GLN A 246 -34.82 -19.26 -4.95
C GLN A 246 -35.90 -20.35 -4.86
N ARG A 247 -36.00 -20.99 -3.69
CA ARG A 247 -37.12 -21.89 -3.36
C ARG A 247 -38.42 -21.09 -3.33
N HIS A 248 -39.37 -21.46 -4.18
CA HIS A 248 -40.78 -21.26 -3.88
C HIS A 248 -41.25 -22.47 -3.06
N ASP A 249 -41.88 -22.22 -1.90
CA ASP A 249 -42.55 -23.27 -1.14
C ASP A 249 -43.81 -23.71 -1.91
N GLU A 250 -43.69 -24.74 -2.76
CA GLU A 250 -44.87 -25.35 -3.37
C GLU A 250 -45.74 -26.01 -2.29
N PRO A 251 -47.08 -25.81 -2.30
CA PRO A 251 -47.97 -26.49 -1.38
C PRO A 251 -48.03 -27.98 -1.74
N HIS A 252 -47.34 -28.81 -0.94
CA HIS A 252 -47.25 -30.26 -1.16
C HIS A 252 -48.62 -30.90 -1.47
N PRO A 253 -48.81 -31.55 -2.64
CA PRO A 253 -50.01 -32.32 -2.92
C PRO A 253 -50.08 -33.54 -1.99
N LEU A 254 -51.27 -33.83 -1.47
CA LEU A 254 -51.52 -35.01 -0.63
C LEU A 254 -51.20 -36.29 -1.42
N PRO A 255 -50.52 -37.28 -0.80
CA PRO A 255 -50.08 -38.48 -1.51
C PRO A 255 -51.26 -39.38 -1.89
N HIS A 256 -51.65 -39.36 -3.16
CA HIS A 256 -52.57 -40.34 -3.72
C HIS A 256 -51.90 -41.72 -3.83
N ALA A 257 -52.39 -42.68 -3.04
CA ALA A 257 -51.92 -44.07 -3.11
C ALA A 257 -52.26 -44.70 -4.47
N GLN A 258 -51.28 -45.35 -5.10
CA GLN A 258 -51.54 -46.18 -6.28
C GLN A 258 -52.11 -47.54 -5.87
N THR A 259 -53.10 -48.00 -6.64
CA THR A 259 -53.86 -49.22 -6.38
C THR A 259 -53.18 -50.46 -6.93
N HIS A 260 -53.18 -51.54 -6.15
CA HIS A 260 -53.27 -52.91 -6.69
C HIS A 260 -54.42 -53.67 -6.01
N GLN A 261 -54.81 -54.80 -6.60
CA GLN A 261 -56.20 -55.26 -6.61
C GLN A 261 -56.55 -56.33 -5.54
N SER A 262 -57.87 -56.47 -5.32
CA SER A 262 -58.63 -57.73 -5.20
C SER A 262 -59.23 -58.17 -3.83
N VAL A 263 -60.57 -58.15 -3.81
CA VAL A 263 -61.51 -59.20 -3.30
C VAL A 263 -61.74 -59.38 -1.78
N SER A 264 -62.98 -59.08 -1.36
CA SER A 264 -63.71 -59.55 -0.14
C SER A 264 -63.19 -59.12 1.24
N GLY A 265 -63.99 -59.03 2.31
CA GLY A 265 -65.46 -59.10 2.41
C GLY A 265 -65.97 -59.11 3.88
N SER A 266 -67.13 -58.47 4.13
CA SER A 266 -68.02 -58.58 5.32
C SER A 266 -67.56 -58.26 6.77
N SER A 267 -68.40 -57.45 7.44
CA SER A 267 -68.89 -57.55 8.85
C SER A 267 -68.01 -57.27 10.09
N SER A 268 -68.27 -56.10 10.71
CA SER A 268 -68.65 -55.85 12.13
C SER A 268 -67.77 -56.20 13.35
N LEU A 269 -67.19 -55.14 13.94
CA LEU A 269 -67.42 -54.59 15.31
C LEU A 269 -67.12 -55.41 16.61
N PRO A 270 -66.98 -54.75 17.80
CA PRO A 270 -66.08 -55.15 18.92
C PRO A 270 -66.88 -55.31 20.26
N PRO A 271 -66.45 -54.92 21.49
CA PRO A 271 -65.11 -54.61 22.09
C PRO A 271 -64.84 -55.29 23.46
N GLN A 272 -63.74 -54.92 24.13
CA GLN A 272 -63.60 -55.05 25.60
C GLN A 272 -63.12 -53.76 26.28
N GLN A 273 -63.41 -53.67 27.58
CA GLN A 273 -63.24 -52.56 28.53
C GLN A 273 -62.20 -52.95 29.61
N GLN A 274 -61.72 -52.11 30.53
CA GLN A 274 -61.40 -50.67 30.61
C GLN A 274 -60.79 -50.46 32.04
N GLN A 275 -59.97 -49.41 32.25
CA GLN A 275 -59.52 -48.89 33.57
C GLN A 275 -58.45 -49.73 34.33
N GLN A 276 -57.64 -49.19 35.27
CA GLN A 276 -57.10 -47.84 35.56
C GLN A 276 -56.00 -47.98 36.64
N GLN A 277 -55.06 -47.02 36.75
CA GLN A 277 -54.75 -46.36 38.03
C GLN A 277 -53.91 -45.06 37.82
N GLN A 278 -54.18 -44.05 38.66
CA GLN A 278 -53.31 -42.94 39.14
C GLN A 278 -52.49 -42.15 38.07
N GLN A 279 -52.71 -40.85 37.76
CA GLN A 279 -52.82 -39.62 38.60
C GLN A 279 -51.68 -39.46 39.62
N GLN A 280 -51.09 -38.28 39.85
CA GLN A 280 -51.49 -36.85 39.72
C GLN A 280 -50.25 -36.01 39.30
N GLN A 281 -50.23 -34.69 39.01
CA GLN A 281 -51.11 -33.60 38.48
C GLN A 281 -50.18 -32.34 38.45
N ARG A 282 -50.29 -31.23 37.69
CA ARG A 282 -51.29 -30.53 36.82
C ARG A 282 -50.56 -30.04 35.53
N ARG A 283 -51.15 -29.69 34.37
CA ARG A 283 -52.26 -28.78 33.96
C ARG A 283 -51.94 -27.28 34.12
N THR A 284 -52.29 -26.35 33.23
CA THR A 284 -52.88 -26.32 31.85
C THR A 284 -52.66 -24.88 31.29
N CYS A 285 -52.71 -24.57 29.99
CA CYS A 285 -53.93 -24.44 29.16
C CYS A 285 -53.61 -24.28 27.66
N THR A 286 -54.64 -24.46 26.84
CA THR A 286 -54.72 -24.19 25.39
C THR A 286 -54.90 -22.70 25.08
N GLU A 287 -54.49 -22.23 23.89
CA GLU A 287 -55.46 -21.70 22.90
C GLU A 287 -54.93 -21.61 21.46
N ARG A 288 -55.73 -21.00 20.57
CA ARG A 288 -55.77 -21.19 19.11
C ARG A 288 -54.74 -20.33 18.37
N ASN A 289 -53.88 -20.93 17.55
CA ASN A 289 -53.17 -20.19 16.50
C ASN A 289 -54.12 -19.92 15.33
N HIS A 290 -54.33 -18.64 15.02
CA HIS A 290 -54.91 -18.23 13.73
C HIS A 290 -53.86 -18.42 12.62
N GLY A 291 -54.31 -18.73 11.41
CA GLY A 291 -53.42 -18.81 10.25
C GLY A 291 -53.02 -17.41 9.79
N MET A 292 -51.74 -17.06 9.90
CA MET A 292 -51.12 -16.01 9.09
C MET A 292 -50.46 -16.67 7.87
N PHE A 293 -50.94 -16.32 6.68
CA PHE A 293 -50.21 -16.61 5.45
C PHE A 293 -49.10 -15.57 5.30
N PHE A 294 -47.84 -16.01 5.38
CA PHE A 294 -46.71 -15.19 4.97
C PHE A 294 -46.53 -15.36 3.45
N SER A 295 -46.48 -14.26 2.70
CA SER A 295 -45.99 -14.29 1.32
C SER A 295 -44.51 -14.64 1.34
N ALA A 296 -44.11 -15.69 0.65
CA ALA A 296 -42.72 -16.15 0.61
C ALA A 296 -41.82 -15.11 -0.07
N ALA A 297 -41.09 -14.33 0.73
CA ALA A 297 -40.03 -13.47 0.24
C ALA A 297 -38.91 -14.33 -0.39
N ALA A 298 -38.48 -13.97 -1.59
CA ALA A 298 -37.40 -14.66 -2.29
C ALA A 298 -36.09 -14.55 -1.48
N ARG A 299 -35.32 -15.64 -1.46
CA ARG A 299 -34.10 -15.76 -0.64
C ARG A 299 -32.86 -15.90 -1.51
N LEU A 300 -31.77 -15.29 -1.05
CA LEU A 300 -30.43 -15.50 -1.57
C LEU A 300 -29.78 -16.65 -0.77
N GLU A 301 -29.54 -17.78 -1.43
CA GLU A 301 -28.70 -18.87 -0.90
C GLU A 301 -27.27 -18.72 -1.46
N ILE A 302 -26.25 -18.81 -0.61
CA ILE A 302 -24.81 -18.79 -0.98
C ILE A 302 -24.13 -19.96 -0.27
N ALA A 303 -23.33 -20.74 -0.99
CA ALA A 303 -22.53 -21.84 -0.45
C ALA A 303 -21.07 -21.74 -0.88
N ALA A 304 -20.15 -22.03 0.05
CA ALA A 304 -18.71 -21.97 -0.18
C ALA A 304 -17.97 -22.92 0.77
N SER A 305 -16.67 -23.12 0.51
CA SER A 305 -15.75 -23.92 1.34
C SER A 305 -15.20 -23.20 2.56
N SER A 306 -15.23 -21.87 2.59
CA SER A 306 -14.65 -21.00 3.63
C SER A 306 -15.42 -19.67 3.70
N ALA A 307 -15.17 -18.84 4.71
CA ALA A 307 -15.88 -17.56 4.88
C ALA A 307 -15.42 -16.50 3.87
N THR A 308 -14.12 -16.37 3.58
CA THR A 308 -13.60 -15.53 2.47
C THR A 308 -14.22 -15.90 1.12
N ALA A 309 -14.36 -17.19 0.84
CA ALA A 309 -15.03 -17.69 -0.36
C ALA A 309 -16.54 -17.39 -0.35
N MET A 310 -17.19 -17.40 0.83
CA MET A 310 -18.61 -17.00 0.98
C MET A 310 -18.81 -15.49 0.76
N ALA A 311 -17.91 -14.67 1.29
CA ALA A 311 -17.91 -13.22 1.13
C ALA A 311 -17.61 -12.82 -0.32
N TYR A 312 -16.71 -13.52 -1.04
CA TYR A 312 -16.57 -13.34 -2.49
C TYR A 312 -17.85 -13.70 -3.26
N GLY A 313 -18.57 -14.75 -2.84
CA GLY A 313 -19.89 -15.08 -3.39
C GLY A 313 -20.94 -13.98 -3.17
N LEU A 314 -20.84 -13.23 -2.07
CA LEU A 314 -21.67 -12.05 -1.79
C LEU A 314 -21.23 -10.84 -2.65
N GLN A 315 -19.94 -10.53 -2.72
CA GLN A 315 -19.38 -9.45 -3.55
C GLN A 315 -19.70 -9.63 -5.03
N TRP A 316 -19.63 -10.87 -5.55
CA TRP A 316 -20.08 -11.19 -6.90
C TRP A 316 -21.56 -10.87 -7.11
N TYR A 317 -22.42 -11.18 -6.14
CA TYR A 317 -23.85 -10.86 -6.22
C TYR A 317 -24.12 -9.35 -6.12
N LEU A 318 -23.43 -8.63 -5.22
CA LEU A 318 -23.47 -7.16 -5.14
C LEU A 318 -23.15 -6.54 -6.51
N LYS A 319 -22.07 -6.98 -7.15
CA LYS A 319 -21.65 -6.48 -8.47
C LYS A 319 -22.60 -6.89 -9.59
N THR A 320 -22.78 -8.19 -9.79
CA THR A 320 -23.41 -8.73 -11.01
C THR A 320 -24.94 -8.61 -10.99
N ALA A 321 -25.59 -8.68 -9.82
CA ALA A 321 -27.04 -8.66 -9.71
C ALA A 321 -27.62 -7.36 -9.13
N LEU A 322 -26.86 -6.64 -8.30
CA LEU A 322 -27.28 -5.37 -7.69
C LEU A 322 -26.59 -4.12 -8.26
N HIS A 323 -25.53 -4.29 -9.07
CA HIS A 323 -24.69 -3.22 -9.61
C HIS A 323 -24.14 -2.27 -8.52
N THR A 324 -23.68 -2.82 -7.40
CA THR A 324 -23.02 -2.09 -6.32
C THR A 324 -21.75 -2.81 -5.86
N GLN A 325 -20.81 -2.10 -5.25
CA GLN A 325 -19.57 -2.68 -4.72
C GLN A 325 -19.05 -1.90 -3.52
N THR A 326 -18.33 -2.59 -2.62
CA THR A 326 -17.54 -1.96 -1.55
C THR A 326 -16.15 -1.58 -2.04
N ASP A 327 -15.68 -0.38 -1.73
CA ASP A 327 -14.30 0.06 -1.91
C ASP A 327 -13.63 0.43 -0.56
N TRP A 328 -12.44 1.04 -0.58
CA TRP A 328 -11.67 1.31 0.64
C TRP A 328 -12.21 2.47 1.47
N ASP A 329 -12.90 3.42 0.84
CA ASP A 329 -13.47 4.60 1.50
C ASP A 329 -14.81 4.29 2.22
N ASP A 330 -15.29 3.04 2.11
CA ASP A 330 -16.58 2.57 2.63
C ASP A 330 -17.78 3.35 2.06
N HIS A 331 -17.73 3.60 0.74
CA HIS A 331 -18.84 4.21 0.02
C HIS A 331 -20.13 3.39 0.18
N LYS A 332 -21.25 4.10 0.38
CA LYS A 332 -22.51 3.48 0.78
C LYS A 332 -23.14 2.65 -0.34
N LEU A 333 -23.25 1.35 -0.11
CA LEU A 333 -23.95 0.41 -0.99
C LEU A 333 -25.39 0.87 -1.28
N GLN A 334 -25.77 0.86 -2.56
CA GLN A 334 -27.13 1.13 -3.01
C GLN A 334 -27.89 -0.19 -3.22
N LEU A 335 -29.13 -0.24 -2.75
CA LEU A 335 -29.92 -1.47 -2.67
C LEU A 335 -31.39 -1.19 -3.04
N PRO A 336 -32.01 -2.00 -3.92
CA PRO A 336 -33.44 -1.94 -4.20
C PRO A 336 -34.25 -2.56 -3.06
N ASP A 337 -35.51 -2.12 -2.91
CA ASP A 337 -36.42 -2.67 -1.89
C ASP A 337 -36.74 -4.17 -2.11
N VAL A 338 -36.49 -4.70 -3.31
CA VAL A 338 -36.60 -6.12 -3.67
C VAL A 338 -35.30 -6.60 -4.31
N LEU A 339 -34.65 -7.57 -3.66
CA LEU A 339 -33.40 -8.18 -4.15
C LEU A 339 -33.61 -8.87 -5.52
N PRO A 340 -32.80 -8.55 -6.55
CA PRO A 340 -32.90 -9.16 -7.87
C PRO A 340 -32.73 -10.68 -7.88
N LYS A 341 -33.40 -11.34 -8.82
CA LYS A 341 -33.31 -12.78 -9.00
C LYS A 341 -32.08 -13.14 -9.84
N VAL A 342 -31.32 -14.12 -9.37
CA VAL A 342 -30.39 -14.88 -10.22
C VAL A 342 -31.15 -16.10 -10.73
N ASP A 343 -31.38 -16.19 -12.04
CA ASP A 343 -32.26 -17.21 -12.63
C ASP A 343 -31.68 -18.63 -12.66
N LYS A 344 -30.37 -18.78 -12.45
CA LYS A 344 -29.65 -20.06 -12.46
C LYS A 344 -28.55 -20.04 -11.39
N PRO A 345 -28.29 -21.17 -10.69
CA PRO A 345 -27.10 -21.32 -9.84
C PRO A 345 -25.80 -21.01 -10.59
N VAL A 346 -24.91 -20.23 -9.98
CA VAL A 346 -23.62 -19.82 -10.56
C VAL A 346 -22.47 -20.43 -9.76
N ARG A 347 -21.35 -20.75 -10.41
CA ARG A 347 -20.20 -21.38 -9.75
C ARG A 347 -18.88 -20.70 -10.13
N HIS A 348 -18.32 -19.97 -9.17
CA HIS A 348 -16.96 -19.47 -9.25
C HIS A 348 -16.00 -20.46 -8.60
N LYS A 349 -14.95 -20.84 -9.32
CA LYS A 349 -13.87 -21.69 -8.78
C LYS A 349 -12.63 -20.80 -8.68
N ARG A 350 -11.99 -20.80 -7.51
CA ARG A 350 -10.69 -20.14 -7.32
C ARG A 350 -9.65 -20.77 -8.27
N SER A 351 -8.86 -19.94 -8.93
CA SER A 351 -7.84 -20.36 -9.92
C SER A 351 -6.43 -20.44 -9.35
N ALA A 352 -6.11 -19.58 -8.37
CA ALA A 352 -4.85 -19.60 -7.63
C ALA A 352 -5.15 -19.68 -6.12
N LYS A 353 -4.49 -20.59 -5.39
CA LYS A 353 -4.81 -20.98 -4.00
C LYS A 353 -4.91 -19.79 -3.04
N PHE A 354 -4.06 -18.78 -3.22
CA PHE A 354 -4.03 -17.60 -2.37
C PHE A 354 -4.37 -16.30 -3.12
N SER A 355 -5.09 -15.42 -2.42
CA SER A 355 -5.23 -14.01 -2.73
C SER A 355 -4.44 -13.23 -1.66
N TYR A 356 -3.25 -12.76 -2.03
CA TYR A 356 -2.32 -12.06 -1.13
C TYR A 356 -2.61 -10.55 -1.07
N TYR A 357 -2.34 -9.90 0.07
CA TYR A 357 -2.56 -8.46 0.22
C TYR A 357 -1.59 -7.76 1.19
N GLN A 358 -1.28 -6.50 0.84
CA GLN A 358 -0.44 -5.48 1.48
C GLN A 358 1.07 -5.61 1.23
N ASN A 359 1.72 -4.46 1.12
CA ASN A 359 3.16 -4.29 1.23
C ASN A 359 3.51 -4.00 2.70
N VAL A 360 4.75 -4.27 3.11
CA VAL A 360 5.29 -3.74 4.37
C VAL A 360 5.22 -2.20 4.40
N CYS A 361 5.35 -1.54 3.24
CA CYS A 361 5.16 -0.09 3.08
C CYS A 361 3.71 0.39 3.31
N THR A 362 2.67 -0.43 3.05
CA THR A 362 1.25 -0.04 3.24
C THR A 362 0.96 0.26 4.72
N ALA A 363 1.63 -0.47 5.63
CA ALA A 363 1.56 -0.23 7.06
C ALA A 363 2.01 1.19 7.44
N SER A 364 2.91 1.81 6.67
CA SER A 364 3.38 3.18 6.85
C SER A 364 2.57 4.20 6.05
N TYR A 365 2.46 4.07 4.72
CA TYR A 365 1.83 5.10 3.88
C TYR A 365 0.30 5.08 3.86
N SER A 366 -0.36 4.21 4.63
CA SER A 366 -1.82 4.17 4.69
C SER A 366 -2.38 3.88 6.08
N SER A 367 -1.92 2.85 6.81
CA SER A 367 -2.64 2.34 7.98
C SER A 367 -2.05 2.63 9.37
N TRP A 368 -0.89 3.30 9.49
CA TRP A 368 -0.21 3.51 10.78
C TRP A 368 -1.06 4.25 11.83
N ALA A 369 -1.91 5.17 11.38
CA ALA A 369 -2.79 5.99 12.22
C ALA A 369 -4.21 5.40 12.42
N TRP A 370 -4.50 4.20 11.92
CA TRP A 370 -5.87 3.66 11.94
C TRP A 370 -6.27 3.11 13.31
N GLY A 371 -7.41 3.58 13.83
CA GLY A 371 -8.14 2.90 14.91
C GLY A 371 -8.92 1.67 14.42
N TRP A 372 -9.40 0.86 15.38
CA TRP A 372 -10.09 -0.42 15.12
C TRP A 372 -11.20 -0.33 14.07
N ARG A 373 -12.09 0.66 14.14
CA ARG A 373 -13.25 0.81 13.24
C ARG A 373 -12.87 0.92 11.75
N LYS A 374 -11.66 1.38 11.43
CA LYS A 374 -11.14 1.49 10.06
C LYS A 374 -10.53 0.15 9.61
N TRP A 375 -9.80 -0.52 10.50
CA TRP A 375 -9.28 -1.88 10.29
C TRP A 375 -10.39 -2.94 10.13
N GLU A 376 -11.45 -2.86 10.91
CA GLU A 376 -12.60 -3.76 10.87
C GLU A 376 -13.24 -3.81 9.47
N LYS A 377 -13.72 -2.65 9.00
CA LYS A 377 -14.23 -2.47 7.63
C LYS A 377 -13.22 -2.87 6.56
N HIS A 378 -11.93 -2.65 6.80
CA HIS A 378 -10.89 -3.03 5.84
C HIS A 378 -10.73 -4.55 5.74
N ILE A 379 -10.83 -5.28 6.85
CA ILE A 379 -10.83 -6.75 6.89
C ILE A 379 -12.11 -7.30 6.24
N ASP A 380 -13.24 -6.60 6.38
CA ASP A 380 -14.49 -6.94 5.69
C ASP A 380 -14.40 -6.73 4.17
N TRP A 381 -13.85 -5.60 3.72
CA TRP A 381 -13.49 -5.37 2.30
C TRP A 381 -12.52 -6.45 1.78
N MET A 382 -11.54 -6.87 2.60
CA MET A 382 -10.63 -7.95 2.26
C MET A 382 -11.37 -9.29 2.09
N ALA A 383 -12.27 -9.64 3.01
CA ALA A 383 -13.08 -10.84 2.93
C ALA A 383 -14.00 -10.83 1.69
N LEU A 384 -14.68 -9.71 1.42
CA LEU A 384 -15.55 -9.53 0.24
C LEU A 384 -14.78 -9.72 -1.08
N ASN A 385 -13.54 -9.26 -1.17
CA ASN A 385 -12.72 -9.49 -2.38
C ASN A 385 -11.95 -10.83 -2.35
N GLY A 386 -12.26 -11.72 -1.40
CA GLY A 386 -11.73 -13.08 -1.33
C GLY A 386 -10.26 -13.18 -0.89
N ILE A 387 -9.71 -12.12 -0.29
CA ILE A 387 -8.34 -12.10 0.26
C ILE A 387 -8.26 -13.10 1.41
N ASN A 388 -7.30 -14.03 1.33
CA ASN A 388 -7.12 -15.11 2.31
C ASN A 388 -5.68 -15.23 2.85
N MET A 389 -4.73 -14.45 2.33
CA MET A 389 -3.34 -14.41 2.82
C MET A 389 -2.85 -12.96 2.99
N PRO A 390 -3.34 -12.20 3.98
CA PRO A 390 -2.92 -10.81 4.21
C PRO A 390 -1.63 -10.70 5.03
N LEU A 391 -0.94 -9.56 4.94
CA LEU A 391 0.06 -9.16 5.94
C LEU A 391 -0.62 -8.75 7.26
N ALA A 392 0.01 -9.04 8.41
CA ALA A 392 -0.47 -8.60 9.73
C ALA A 392 0.69 -8.06 10.59
N PHE A 393 1.13 -6.84 10.29
CA PHE A 393 2.37 -6.23 10.82
C PHE A 393 2.18 -5.22 11.96
N THR A 394 0.94 -4.96 12.36
CA THR A 394 0.56 -3.98 13.40
C THR A 394 1.14 -4.39 14.76
N GLY A 395 1.59 -3.42 15.57
CA GLY A 395 2.02 -3.64 16.96
C GLY A 395 3.24 -4.55 17.18
N GLN A 396 3.98 -4.93 16.13
CA GLN A 396 5.11 -5.87 16.26
C GLN A 396 6.28 -5.35 17.09
N GLU A 397 6.38 -4.02 17.24
CA GLU A 397 7.35 -3.35 18.13
C GLU A 397 7.21 -3.85 19.58
N LYS A 398 6.04 -4.33 20.00
CA LYS A 398 5.86 -4.96 21.32
C LYS A 398 6.56 -6.31 21.44
N VAL A 399 6.56 -7.11 20.36
CA VAL A 399 7.29 -8.39 20.29
C VAL A 399 8.80 -8.13 20.36
N TRP A 400 9.28 -7.16 19.57
CA TRP A 400 10.68 -6.72 19.59
C TRP A 400 11.10 -6.16 20.96
N GLN A 401 10.25 -5.33 21.57
CA GLN A 401 10.46 -4.76 22.91
C GLN A 401 10.62 -5.87 23.94
N ASN A 402 9.66 -6.80 24.01
CA ASN A 402 9.72 -7.95 24.91
C ASN A 402 10.98 -8.80 24.69
N THR A 403 11.27 -9.13 23.42
CA THR A 403 12.43 -9.96 23.05
C THR A 403 13.72 -9.35 23.60
N PHE A 404 14.01 -8.10 23.22
CA PHE A 404 15.28 -7.47 23.57
C PHE A 404 15.39 -7.02 25.02
N GLN A 405 14.32 -6.52 25.67
CA GLN A 405 14.38 -6.12 27.08
C GLN A 405 14.40 -7.32 28.03
N LYS A 406 13.51 -8.31 27.87
CA LYS A 406 13.36 -9.40 28.85
C LYS A 406 14.47 -10.44 28.76
N HIS A 407 14.90 -10.79 27.55
CA HIS A 407 15.79 -11.93 27.31
C HIS A 407 17.24 -11.50 27.01
N TYR A 408 17.45 -10.32 26.46
CA TYR A 408 18.77 -9.82 26.05
C TYR A 408 19.23 -8.55 26.78
N ASN A 409 18.48 -8.07 27.79
CA ASN A 409 18.82 -6.92 28.65
C ASN A 409 19.09 -5.58 27.93
N VAL A 410 18.54 -5.37 26.73
CA VAL A 410 18.61 -4.07 26.04
C VAL A 410 17.81 -3.03 26.81
N SER A 411 18.37 -1.84 27.00
CA SER A 411 17.71 -0.77 27.75
C SER A 411 16.61 -0.08 26.94
N SER A 412 15.69 0.61 27.61
CA SER A 412 14.72 1.50 26.94
C SER A 412 15.40 2.59 26.10
N ALA A 413 16.62 3.01 26.47
CA ALA A 413 17.42 3.96 25.70
C ALA A 413 18.04 3.33 24.45
N GLY A 414 18.41 2.04 24.50
CA GLY A 414 18.81 1.25 23.33
C GLY A 414 17.66 1.04 22.34
N LEU A 415 16.47 0.69 22.84
CA LEU A 415 15.27 0.56 21.99
C LEU A 415 14.81 1.91 21.40
N SER A 416 14.90 3.00 22.16
CA SER A 416 14.63 4.37 21.67
C SER A 416 15.52 4.78 20.48
N LYS A 417 16.70 4.16 20.34
CA LYS A 417 17.64 4.36 19.22
C LYS A 417 17.53 3.28 18.13
N PHE A 418 16.64 2.31 18.32
CA PHE A 418 16.42 1.20 17.38
C PHE A 418 15.10 1.39 16.62
N PHE A 419 13.98 1.60 17.32
CA PHE A 419 12.69 1.78 16.66
C PHE A 419 12.62 3.09 15.86
N ALA A 420 12.11 3.02 14.64
CA ALA A 420 11.85 4.18 13.80
C ALA A 420 10.64 4.99 14.33
N GLY A 421 10.48 6.21 13.82
CA GLY A 421 9.26 7.00 14.04
C GLY A 421 7.99 6.28 13.58
N SER A 422 6.85 6.55 14.23
CA SER A 422 5.58 5.81 14.04
C SER A 422 5.09 5.70 12.59
N ALA A 423 5.28 6.74 11.76
CA ALA A 423 4.93 6.73 10.35
C ALA A 423 6.01 6.06 9.47
N PHE A 424 7.19 5.76 10.01
CA PHE A 424 8.37 5.24 9.30
C PHE A 424 8.74 3.79 9.65
N LEU A 425 7.88 3.11 10.42
CA LEU A 425 8.14 1.75 10.91
C LEU A 425 8.36 0.70 9.81
N ALA A 426 7.83 0.87 8.59
CA ALA A 426 8.12 -0.05 7.48
C ALA A 426 9.64 -0.19 7.23
N TRP A 427 10.36 0.93 7.09
CA TRP A 427 11.81 0.96 6.85
C TRP A 427 12.64 0.64 8.11
N GLY A 428 12.07 0.82 9.30
CA GLY A 428 12.63 0.29 10.54
C GLY A 428 12.61 -1.24 10.57
N ARG A 429 11.47 -1.84 10.25
CA ARG A 429 11.25 -3.31 10.23
C ARG A 429 12.07 -4.02 9.15
N MET A 430 12.28 -3.37 8.01
CA MET A 430 13.18 -3.84 6.94
C MET A 430 14.67 -3.62 7.26
N GLY A 431 15.02 -2.90 8.32
CA GLY A 431 16.40 -2.61 8.72
C GLY A 431 17.13 -1.55 7.90
N ASN A 432 16.39 -0.78 7.08
CA ASN A 432 16.92 0.36 6.34
C ASN A 432 17.22 1.54 7.28
N LEU A 433 16.36 1.72 8.29
CA LEU A 433 16.39 2.83 9.25
C LEU A 433 16.39 2.35 10.70
N ARG A 434 16.75 3.26 11.61
CA ARG A 434 16.59 3.13 13.06
C ARG A 434 16.35 4.49 13.70
N GLY A 435 15.73 4.52 14.88
CA GLY A 435 15.53 5.75 15.66
C GLY A 435 14.52 6.74 15.04
N SER A 436 14.13 7.73 15.85
CA SER A 436 13.20 8.79 15.46
C SER A 436 13.92 10.13 15.36
N TRP A 437 13.75 10.85 14.24
CA TRP A 437 14.22 12.23 14.05
C TRP A 437 13.22 13.30 14.52
N VAL A 438 12.09 12.88 15.08
CA VAL A 438 11.14 13.77 15.76
C VAL A 438 11.71 14.14 17.14
N LYS A 439 11.11 15.11 17.83
CA LYS A 439 11.48 15.52 19.20
C LYS A 439 11.13 14.49 20.30
N GLY A 440 11.22 13.20 19.98
CA GLY A 440 10.94 12.09 20.89
C GLY A 440 11.14 10.73 20.23
N PRO A 441 11.42 9.66 21.02
CA PRO A 441 11.41 8.28 20.53
C PRO A 441 9.98 7.83 20.19
N LEU A 442 9.84 6.63 19.62
CA LEU A 442 8.54 6.00 19.45
C LEU A 442 7.80 5.91 20.81
N PRO A 443 6.59 6.49 20.96
CA PRO A 443 5.90 6.51 22.26
C PRO A 443 5.52 5.11 22.76
N GLN A 444 5.60 4.89 24.07
CA GLN A 444 5.20 3.61 24.68
C GLN A 444 3.70 3.33 24.45
N ASP A 445 2.85 4.36 24.55
CA ASP A 445 1.41 4.24 24.25
C ASP A 445 1.13 3.84 22.79
N PHE A 446 2.02 4.19 21.85
CA PHE A 446 1.93 3.72 20.46
C PHE A 446 2.23 2.22 20.39
N ILE A 447 3.31 1.76 21.03
CA ILE A 447 3.72 0.35 21.06
C ILE A 447 2.61 -0.52 21.67
N ASP A 448 2.04 -0.10 22.80
CA ASP A 448 1.00 -0.84 23.51
C ASP A 448 -0.37 -0.74 22.80
N GLY A 449 -0.76 0.45 22.34
CA GLY A 449 -2.03 0.65 21.62
C GLY A 449 -2.09 -0.10 20.28
N GLN A 450 -0.98 -0.15 19.54
CA GLN A 450 -0.88 -0.92 18.28
C GLN A 450 -0.83 -2.43 18.54
N TYR A 451 -0.30 -2.87 19.69
CA TYR A 451 -0.36 -4.27 20.11
C TYR A 451 -1.81 -4.71 20.41
N GLU A 452 -2.56 -3.94 21.20
CA GLU A 452 -3.98 -4.22 21.48
C GLU A 452 -4.86 -4.16 20.21
N LEU A 453 -4.49 -3.31 19.24
CA LEU A 453 -5.12 -3.28 17.92
C LEU A 453 -4.83 -4.55 17.10
N GLN A 454 -3.58 -5.03 17.09
CA GLN A 454 -3.17 -6.26 16.39
C GLN A 454 -3.92 -7.50 16.90
N LEU A 455 -4.20 -7.61 18.20
CA LEU A 455 -4.99 -8.72 18.74
C LEU A 455 -6.37 -8.83 18.08
N LYS A 456 -7.05 -7.69 17.88
CA LYS A 456 -8.37 -7.63 17.23
C LYS A 456 -8.29 -7.89 15.73
N ILE A 457 -7.25 -7.38 15.06
CA ILE A 457 -6.97 -7.67 13.65
C ILE A 457 -6.84 -9.18 13.44
N LEU A 458 -6.03 -9.85 14.26
CA LEU A 458 -5.85 -11.31 14.21
C LEU A 458 -7.14 -12.06 14.58
N GLU A 459 -7.99 -11.53 15.46
CA GLU A 459 -9.31 -12.09 15.76
C GLU A 459 -10.24 -12.09 14.55
N ARG A 460 -10.57 -10.93 13.97
CA ARG A 460 -11.45 -10.82 12.78
C ARG A 460 -10.86 -11.52 11.54
N MET A 461 -9.53 -11.57 11.39
CA MET A 461 -8.88 -12.38 10.34
C MET A 461 -9.08 -13.89 10.52
N ARG A 462 -8.94 -14.42 11.75
CA ARG A 462 -9.19 -15.84 12.06
C ARG A 462 -10.66 -16.21 11.91
N GLU A 463 -11.56 -15.28 12.24
CA GLU A 463 -13.01 -15.40 12.06
C GLU A 463 -13.42 -15.57 10.59
N PHE A 464 -12.73 -14.93 9.64
CA PHE A 464 -12.90 -15.19 8.21
C PHE A 464 -12.08 -16.39 7.70
N GLY A 465 -11.21 -16.97 8.52
CA GLY A 465 -10.33 -18.07 8.14
C GLY A 465 -9.15 -17.66 7.23
N MET A 466 -8.73 -16.39 7.30
CA MET A 466 -7.52 -15.91 6.63
C MET A 466 -6.26 -16.50 7.29
N VAL A 467 -5.18 -16.63 6.52
CA VAL A 467 -3.84 -17.02 6.99
C VAL A 467 -2.95 -15.77 6.99
N PRO A 468 -2.91 -14.98 8.08
CA PRO A 468 -2.10 -13.78 8.15
C PRO A 468 -0.61 -14.10 8.18
N ALA A 469 0.17 -13.40 7.36
CA ALA A 469 1.62 -13.42 7.41
C ALA A 469 2.11 -12.55 8.58
N LEU A 470 2.66 -13.19 9.62
CA LEU A 470 3.16 -12.57 10.84
C LEU A 470 4.63 -12.16 10.68
N PRO A 471 5.15 -11.15 11.41
CA PRO A 471 6.55 -10.75 11.31
C PRO A 471 7.50 -11.84 11.84
N ALA A 472 8.77 -11.78 11.45
CA ALA A 472 9.84 -12.64 11.98
C ALA A 472 11.19 -11.91 12.05
N PHE A 473 12.15 -12.53 12.74
CA PHE A 473 13.52 -12.05 12.81
C PHE A 473 14.23 -12.17 11.45
N ALA A 474 14.94 -11.13 11.03
CA ALA A 474 15.73 -11.10 9.80
C ALA A 474 17.23 -10.84 9.99
N GLY A 475 17.69 -10.64 11.25
CA GLY A 475 19.09 -10.37 11.58
C GLY A 475 19.38 -8.98 12.13
N HIS A 476 18.48 -8.00 11.95
CA HIS A 476 18.66 -6.62 12.39
C HIS A 476 18.48 -6.48 13.92
N VAL A 477 19.34 -5.69 14.56
CA VAL A 477 19.42 -5.62 16.04
C VAL A 477 19.75 -4.21 16.59
N PRO A 478 19.36 -3.90 17.84
CA PRO A 478 19.81 -2.70 18.55
C PRO A 478 21.33 -2.65 18.70
N GLU A 479 21.91 -1.45 18.56
CA GLU A 479 23.36 -1.22 18.73
C GLU A 479 23.87 -1.64 20.13
N GLU A 480 23.02 -1.59 21.15
CA GLU A 480 23.38 -1.97 22.52
C GLU A 480 23.74 -3.47 22.66
N LEU A 481 23.23 -4.36 21.78
CA LEU A 481 23.64 -5.77 21.79
C LEU A 481 25.13 -5.95 21.54
N LYS A 482 25.79 -5.03 20.81
CA LYS A 482 27.24 -5.06 20.60
C LYS A 482 28.04 -4.87 21.90
N THR A 483 27.47 -4.13 22.85
CA THR A 483 28.07 -3.91 24.18
C THR A 483 27.76 -5.07 25.13
N LEU A 484 26.56 -5.63 25.03
CA LEU A 484 26.08 -6.73 25.88
C LEU A 484 26.65 -8.10 25.46
N PHE A 485 26.89 -8.30 24.16
CA PHE A 485 27.42 -9.53 23.55
C PHE A 485 28.69 -9.25 22.75
N PRO A 486 29.79 -8.80 23.38
CA PRO A 486 31.01 -8.31 22.68
C PRO A 486 31.77 -9.40 21.91
N ASN A 487 31.42 -10.68 22.09
CA ASN A 487 31.98 -11.81 21.35
C ASN A 487 31.16 -12.20 20.11
N ALA A 488 29.92 -11.70 19.98
CA ALA A 488 29.08 -11.97 18.82
C ALA A 488 29.52 -11.13 17.61
N LYS A 489 29.32 -11.68 16.42
CA LYS A 489 29.71 -11.04 15.16
C LYS A 489 28.60 -10.13 14.64
N PHE A 490 28.92 -8.85 14.47
CA PHE A 490 28.02 -7.86 13.88
C PHE A 490 28.60 -7.23 12.63
N THR A 491 27.77 -7.02 11.63
CA THR A 491 27.98 -6.08 10.51
C THR A 491 27.07 -4.86 10.69
N ARG A 492 27.13 -3.90 9.77
CA ARG A 492 26.13 -2.82 9.63
C ARG A 492 25.56 -2.86 8.22
N SER A 493 24.27 -2.56 8.07
CA SER A 493 23.68 -2.36 6.75
C SER A 493 24.28 -1.14 6.03
N PRO A 494 24.24 -1.11 4.68
CA PRO A 494 24.62 0.08 3.90
C PRO A 494 23.82 1.33 4.31
N ASN A 495 24.31 2.51 3.89
CA ASN A 495 23.54 3.74 4.04
C ASN A 495 22.39 3.78 3.03
N TRP A 496 21.21 3.37 3.47
CA TRP A 496 19.96 3.57 2.75
C TRP A 496 19.48 5.02 2.90
N GLY A 497 18.90 5.59 1.83
CA GLY A 497 18.23 6.89 1.84
C GLY A 497 19.10 8.13 2.10
N GLY A 498 20.43 8.01 2.25
CA GLY A 498 21.33 9.15 2.48
C GLY A 498 21.29 9.71 3.91
N PHE A 499 20.79 8.95 4.87
CA PHE A 499 20.58 9.38 6.25
C PHE A 499 21.86 9.56 7.07
N SER A 500 21.77 10.31 8.17
CA SER A 500 22.83 10.42 9.17
C SER A 500 23.14 9.05 9.82
N ASN A 501 24.33 8.92 10.44
CA ASN A 501 24.70 7.70 11.18
C ASN A 501 23.78 7.38 12.37
N GLU A 502 22.99 8.36 12.83
CA GLU A 502 21.99 8.18 13.88
C GLU A 502 20.79 7.37 13.36
N PHE A 503 20.31 7.70 12.14
CA PHE A 503 19.09 7.13 11.58
C PHE A 503 19.29 6.00 10.56
N CYS A 504 20.51 5.80 10.05
CA CYS A 504 20.84 4.79 9.04
C CYS A 504 21.54 3.55 9.61
N CYS A 505 21.80 2.60 8.71
CA CYS A 505 22.95 1.68 8.80
C CYS A 505 22.93 0.83 10.07
N VAL A 506 21.82 0.11 10.23
CA VAL A 506 21.43 -0.70 11.38
C VAL A 506 22.43 -1.85 11.58
N TYR A 507 22.63 -2.27 12.83
CA TYR A 507 23.47 -3.43 13.11
C TYR A 507 22.76 -4.71 12.70
N MET A 508 23.51 -5.64 12.13
CA MET A 508 23.02 -6.94 11.69
C MET A 508 23.93 -8.02 12.29
N LEU A 509 23.35 -9.10 12.82
CA LEU A 509 24.13 -10.27 13.24
C LEU A 509 24.64 -11.04 12.02
N ASP A 510 25.86 -11.58 12.10
CA ASP A 510 26.36 -12.57 11.15
C ASP A 510 25.44 -13.80 11.18
N PRO A 511 24.90 -14.27 10.04
CA PRO A 511 24.03 -15.45 10.01
C PRO A 511 24.66 -16.76 10.52
N GLN A 512 25.99 -16.80 10.68
CA GLN A 512 26.72 -17.91 11.27
C GLN A 512 27.05 -17.71 12.77
N ASP A 513 26.50 -16.68 13.40
CA ASP A 513 26.60 -16.47 14.85
C ASP A 513 25.45 -17.19 15.60
N PRO A 514 25.73 -17.98 16.65
CA PRO A 514 24.68 -18.66 17.42
C PRO A 514 23.58 -17.72 17.95
N LEU A 515 23.94 -16.46 18.26
CA LEU A 515 23.00 -15.47 18.78
C LEU A 515 21.90 -15.11 17.77
N TYR A 516 22.15 -15.26 16.46
CA TYR A 516 21.13 -15.07 15.41
C TYR A 516 19.97 -16.05 15.61
N HIS A 517 20.30 -17.34 15.74
CA HIS A 517 19.33 -18.41 15.91
C HIS A 517 18.59 -18.31 17.24
N GLU A 518 19.30 -17.97 18.33
CA GLU A 518 18.69 -17.76 19.64
C GLU A 518 17.67 -16.60 19.65
N ILE A 519 18.03 -15.44 19.08
CA ILE A 519 17.12 -14.28 19.01
C ILE A 519 15.92 -14.59 18.11
N GLY A 520 16.14 -15.19 16.94
CA GLY A 520 15.04 -15.49 16.00
C GLY A 520 14.02 -16.48 16.58
N LYS A 521 14.49 -17.51 17.27
CA LYS A 521 13.62 -18.43 18.03
C LYS A 521 12.86 -17.70 19.14
N THR A 522 13.57 -16.91 19.96
CA THR A 522 12.99 -16.20 21.12
C THR A 522 11.93 -15.18 20.68
N PHE A 523 12.14 -14.51 19.54
CA PHE A 523 11.18 -13.57 18.95
C PHE A 523 9.85 -14.26 18.62
N LEU A 524 9.88 -15.43 17.97
CA LEU A 524 8.65 -16.19 17.68
C LEU A 524 8.01 -16.83 18.92
N GLU A 525 8.79 -17.18 19.95
CA GLU A 525 8.24 -17.65 21.22
C GLU A 525 7.50 -16.52 21.97
N GLU A 526 8.08 -15.31 22.07
CA GLU A 526 7.38 -14.13 22.59
C GLU A 526 6.17 -13.74 21.73
N GLN A 527 6.27 -13.80 20.39
CA GLN A 527 5.16 -13.50 19.49
C GLN A 527 3.95 -14.41 19.75
N ARG A 528 4.20 -15.73 19.81
CA ARG A 528 3.15 -16.73 20.02
C ARG A 528 2.56 -16.66 21.42
N ALA A 529 3.36 -16.32 22.43
CA ALA A 529 2.89 -16.06 23.79
C ALA A 529 2.01 -14.79 23.87
N LEU A 530 2.40 -13.71 23.19
CA LEU A 530 1.63 -12.46 23.11
C LEU A 530 0.31 -12.63 22.35
N TYR A 531 0.36 -13.10 21.10
CA TYR A 531 -0.83 -13.19 20.25
C TYR A 531 -1.72 -14.41 20.56
N SER A 532 -1.27 -15.35 21.41
CA SER A 532 -1.93 -16.64 21.66
C SER A 532 -2.30 -17.38 20.37
N TYR A 533 -1.42 -17.32 19.38
CA TYR A 533 -1.68 -17.73 18.00
C TYR A 533 -0.39 -18.04 17.23
N THR A 534 -0.48 -18.91 16.22
CA THR A 534 0.49 -18.99 15.11
C THR A 534 -0.29 -19.17 13.80
N SER A 535 0.17 -18.53 12.72
CA SER A 535 -0.26 -18.83 11.35
C SER A 535 0.67 -19.81 10.64
N SER A 536 1.82 -20.12 11.23
CA SER A 536 2.98 -20.78 10.61
C SER A 536 3.45 -20.13 9.29
N LEU A 537 3.01 -18.90 8.99
CA LEU A 537 3.41 -18.12 7.81
C LEU A 537 4.08 -16.82 8.28
N TYR A 538 5.37 -16.67 7.97
CA TYR A 538 6.23 -15.67 8.57
C TYR A 538 6.91 -14.79 7.51
N GLN A 539 6.78 -13.48 7.64
CA GLN A 539 7.28 -12.48 6.69
C GLN A 539 8.43 -11.68 7.32
N CYS A 540 9.58 -11.67 6.66
CA CYS A 540 10.71 -10.79 6.96
C CYS A 540 11.71 -10.78 5.79
N ASP A 541 12.55 -9.73 5.68
CA ASP A 541 13.53 -9.58 4.60
C ASP A 541 14.85 -8.99 5.12
N THR A 542 15.95 -9.74 5.03
CA THR A 542 17.26 -9.30 5.54
C THR A 542 17.91 -8.18 4.72
N TYR A 543 17.69 -8.18 3.40
CA TYR A 543 18.47 -7.41 2.42
C TYR A 543 17.61 -6.52 1.50
N ASN A 544 16.44 -6.07 1.97
CA ASN A 544 15.57 -5.24 1.16
C ASN A 544 16.19 -3.86 0.89
N GLU A 545 16.49 -3.56 -0.37
CA GLU A 545 17.26 -2.38 -0.82
C GLU A 545 18.64 -2.23 -0.15
N MET A 546 19.24 -3.34 0.30
CA MET A 546 20.50 -3.36 1.05
C MET A 546 21.35 -4.56 0.62
N ASP A 547 22.19 -4.36 -0.40
CA ASP A 547 23.10 -5.39 -0.89
C ASP A 547 24.08 -5.88 0.20
N PRO A 548 24.24 -7.20 0.38
CA PRO A 548 25.28 -7.76 1.24
C PRO A 548 26.70 -7.35 0.79
N ASP A 549 27.61 -7.12 1.73
CA ASP A 549 29.02 -6.76 1.44
C ASP A 549 29.86 -7.95 0.92
N PHE A 550 29.38 -9.18 1.12
CA PHE A 550 29.96 -10.41 0.58
C PHE A 550 29.22 -10.91 -0.67
N THR A 551 29.90 -11.70 -1.49
CA THR A 551 29.31 -12.43 -2.64
C THR A 551 29.56 -13.93 -2.58
N ASP A 552 30.15 -14.41 -1.47
CA ASP A 552 30.49 -15.82 -1.27
C ASP A 552 29.25 -16.72 -1.26
N PRO A 553 29.21 -17.80 -2.07
CA PRO A 553 28.05 -18.70 -2.13
C PRO A 553 27.69 -19.37 -0.81
N SER A 554 28.68 -19.75 0.02
CA SER A 554 28.41 -20.42 1.29
C SER A 554 27.82 -19.47 2.32
N LYS A 555 28.26 -18.20 2.34
CA LYS A 555 27.67 -17.14 3.17
C LYS A 555 26.26 -16.77 2.71
N LEU A 556 26.03 -16.64 1.40
CA LEU A 556 24.69 -16.38 0.86
C LEU A 556 23.71 -17.50 1.20
N GLN A 557 24.11 -18.77 1.06
CA GLN A 557 23.27 -19.89 1.45
C GLN A 557 23.06 -19.97 2.98
N ALA A 558 24.06 -19.61 3.79
CA ALA A 558 23.92 -19.55 5.25
C ALA A 558 22.98 -18.40 5.69
N ALA A 559 22.96 -17.28 4.97
CA ALA A 559 22.13 -16.12 5.31
C ALA A 559 20.63 -16.43 5.26
N SER A 560 20.16 -17.06 4.19
CA SER A 560 18.76 -17.49 4.07
C SER A 560 18.44 -18.70 4.96
N ARG A 561 19.40 -19.59 5.19
CA ARG A 561 19.23 -20.73 6.10
C ARG A 561 19.04 -20.29 7.55
N ALA A 562 19.81 -19.32 8.04
CA ALA A 562 19.70 -18.82 9.41
C ALA A 562 18.30 -18.26 9.72
N VAL A 563 17.65 -17.60 8.75
CA VAL A 563 16.26 -17.15 8.86
C VAL A 563 15.33 -18.34 9.13
N ILE A 564 15.24 -19.30 8.20
CA ILE A 564 14.29 -20.43 8.32
C ILE A 564 14.62 -21.38 9.47
N ASP A 565 15.90 -21.62 9.78
CA ASP A 565 16.30 -22.47 10.90
C ASP A 565 15.85 -21.83 12.22
N SER A 566 16.02 -20.50 12.39
CA SER A 566 15.54 -19.79 13.57
C SER A 566 14.00 -19.78 13.70
N MET A 567 13.28 -19.72 12.57
CA MET A 567 11.81 -19.85 12.55
C MET A 567 11.36 -21.26 12.96
N THR A 568 11.94 -22.29 12.32
CA THR A 568 11.54 -23.70 12.52
C THR A 568 11.94 -24.25 13.89
N ALA A 569 12.94 -23.66 14.54
CA ALA A 569 13.28 -23.93 15.93
C ALA A 569 12.21 -23.47 16.95
N ALA A 570 11.28 -22.60 16.55
CA ALA A 570 10.10 -22.22 17.34
C ALA A 570 8.82 -22.90 16.83
N ASP A 571 8.56 -22.85 15.52
CA ASP A 571 7.40 -23.48 14.87
C ASP A 571 7.86 -24.39 13.71
N PRO A 572 7.90 -25.73 13.88
CA PRO A 572 8.33 -26.66 12.82
C PRO A 572 7.55 -26.55 11.50
N ASN A 573 6.33 -26.00 11.53
CA ASN A 573 5.51 -25.81 10.35
C ASN A 573 5.86 -24.53 9.56
N ALA A 574 6.69 -23.64 10.13
CA ALA A 574 7.03 -22.33 9.58
C ALA A 574 7.34 -22.33 8.06
N VAL A 575 6.69 -21.43 7.34
CA VAL A 575 6.94 -21.09 5.94
C VAL A 575 7.34 -19.62 5.86
N TRP A 576 8.49 -19.34 5.26
CA TRP A 576 8.99 -17.97 5.08
C TRP A 576 8.39 -17.33 3.82
N LEU A 577 7.69 -16.21 4.01
CA LEU A 577 7.20 -15.32 2.96
C LEU A 577 8.20 -14.19 2.72
N ILE A 578 8.87 -14.20 1.57
CA ILE A 578 9.93 -13.24 1.22
C ILE A 578 9.48 -12.29 0.09
N GLN A 579 9.85 -11.02 0.15
CA GLN A 579 9.66 -10.07 -0.94
C GLN A 579 10.71 -10.30 -2.04
N GLY A 580 10.27 -10.51 -3.29
CA GLY A 580 11.18 -10.62 -4.45
C GLY A 580 11.87 -9.31 -4.85
N TRP A 581 11.64 -8.20 -4.13
CA TRP A 581 12.07 -6.85 -4.52
C TRP A 581 13.59 -6.68 -4.61
N LEU A 582 14.37 -7.30 -3.73
CA LEU A 582 15.84 -7.28 -3.81
C LEU A 582 16.35 -7.74 -5.20
N PHE A 583 15.68 -8.72 -5.81
CA PHE A 583 16.02 -9.23 -7.15
C PHE A 583 15.64 -8.27 -8.29
N VAL A 584 14.79 -7.27 -8.02
CA VAL A 584 14.35 -6.21 -8.97
C VAL A 584 15.15 -4.92 -8.78
N ASN A 585 15.44 -4.57 -7.53
CA ASN A 585 16.11 -3.34 -7.11
C ASN A 585 17.62 -3.35 -7.46
N SER A 586 18.32 -4.44 -7.09
CA SER A 586 19.77 -4.59 -7.30
C SER A 586 20.12 -5.76 -8.25
N PRO A 587 19.69 -5.75 -9.54
CA PRO A 587 19.93 -6.87 -10.46
C PRO A 587 21.42 -7.12 -10.76
N ASN A 588 22.28 -6.12 -10.55
CA ASN A 588 23.74 -6.26 -10.67
C ASN A 588 24.35 -7.09 -9.51
N TYR A 589 23.69 -7.08 -8.35
CA TYR A 589 24.04 -7.97 -7.24
C TYR A 589 23.27 -9.30 -7.36
N TRP A 590 21.97 -9.27 -7.57
CA TRP A 590 21.12 -10.46 -7.59
C TRP A 590 21.11 -11.14 -8.98
N THR A 591 22.28 -11.60 -9.41
CA THR A 591 22.42 -12.48 -10.59
C THR A 591 21.74 -13.82 -10.35
N LYS A 592 21.33 -14.51 -11.42
CA LYS A 592 20.56 -15.76 -11.35
C LYS A 592 21.20 -16.82 -10.46
N GLU A 593 22.53 -16.90 -10.45
CA GLU A 593 23.33 -17.82 -9.65
C GLU A 593 23.31 -17.46 -8.16
N ARG A 594 23.42 -16.15 -7.83
CA ARG A 594 23.34 -15.66 -6.45
C ARG A 594 21.93 -15.77 -5.89
N VAL A 595 20.91 -15.46 -6.70
CA VAL A 595 19.49 -15.69 -6.36
C VAL A 595 19.25 -17.17 -6.11
N LYS A 596 19.69 -18.07 -7.01
CA LYS A 596 19.57 -19.52 -6.78
C LYS A 596 20.27 -19.95 -5.49
N THR A 597 21.51 -19.54 -5.28
CA THR A 597 22.31 -19.91 -4.10
C THR A 597 21.64 -19.49 -2.78
N TYR A 598 21.05 -18.30 -2.76
CA TYR A 598 20.29 -17.79 -1.61
C TYR A 598 19.00 -18.61 -1.41
N LEU A 599 18.20 -18.84 -2.45
CA LEU A 599 16.98 -19.64 -2.35
C LEU A 599 17.23 -21.13 -2.04
N ASP A 600 18.39 -21.67 -2.43
CA ASP A 600 18.87 -23.03 -2.10
C ASP A 600 19.22 -23.21 -0.61
N GLY A 601 19.29 -22.14 0.18
CA GLY A 601 19.51 -22.23 1.63
C GLY A 601 18.33 -22.82 2.40
N VAL A 602 17.13 -22.70 1.83
CA VAL A 602 15.83 -23.04 2.41
C VAL A 602 15.21 -24.22 1.64
N PRO A 603 14.41 -25.11 2.25
CA PRO A 603 13.59 -26.10 1.53
C PRO A 603 12.57 -25.47 0.57
N ASN A 604 11.93 -26.25 -0.33
CA ASN A 604 10.97 -25.72 -1.31
C ASN A 604 9.55 -25.56 -0.75
N ASP A 605 9.20 -26.39 0.22
CA ASP A 605 7.98 -26.37 1.03
C ASP A 605 7.99 -25.28 2.13
N LYS A 606 9.18 -24.79 2.51
CA LYS A 606 9.39 -23.81 3.58
C LYS A 606 9.53 -22.36 3.12
N MET A 607 9.23 -22.07 1.84
CA MET A 607 9.36 -20.72 1.28
C MET A 607 8.29 -20.39 0.24
N ILE A 608 7.72 -19.19 0.35
CA ILE A 608 6.86 -18.56 -0.65
C ILE A 608 7.47 -17.21 -1.03
N ILE A 609 7.60 -16.94 -2.34
CA ILE A 609 8.14 -15.68 -2.85
C ILE A 609 7.01 -14.80 -3.38
N LEU A 610 6.94 -13.55 -2.92
CA LEU A 610 6.11 -12.52 -3.55
C LEU A 610 6.90 -11.95 -4.75
N ASP A 611 6.54 -12.27 -5.99
CA ASP A 611 7.16 -11.62 -7.16
C ASP A 611 6.59 -10.21 -7.29
N LEU A 612 7.20 -9.29 -6.52
CA LEU A 612 6.52 -8.13 -5.95
C LEU A 612 5.96 -7.14 -6.99
N TYR A 613 6.50 -7.15 -8.21
CA TYR A 613 6.24 -6.20 -9.31
C TYR A 613 5.98 -6.93 -10.63
N SER A 614 5.17 -7.99 -10.59
CA SER A 614 4.97 -8.94 -11.70
C SER A 614 4.29 -8.35 -12.93
N GLU A 615 3.62 -7.20 -12.79
CA GLU A 615 2.90 -6.51 -13.86
C GLU A 615 3.81 -5.62 -14.74
N VAL A 616 5.04 -5.32 -14.28
CA VAL A 616 6.02 -4.52 -15.04
C VAL A 616 7.39 -5.18 -15.13
N ARG A 617 7.88 -5.78 -14.04
CA ARG A 617 9.20 -6.44 -13.97
C ARG A 617 9.12 -7.82 -13.30
N PRO A 618 8.37 -8.78 -13.87
CA PRO A 618 8.35 -10.15 -13.36
C PRO A 618 9.76 -10.75 -13.30
N VAL A 619 10.03 -11.52 -12.25
CA VAL A 619 11.31 -12.18 -11.97
C VAL A 619 11.17 -13.70 -12.11
N TRP A 620 9.98 -14.28 -11.87
CA TRP A 620 9.68 -15.71 -11.99
C TRP A 620 10.18 -16.33 -13.30
N ASN A 621 10.01 -15.61 -14.42
CA ASN A 621 10.37 -16.07 -15.77
C ASN A 621 11.89 -16.03 -16.06
N LYS A 622 12.66 -15.26 -15.28
CA LYS A 622 14.13 -15.20 -15.36
C LYS A 622 14.78 -16.24 -14.44
N MET A 623 14.13 -16.55 -13.32
CA MET A 623 14.62 -17.45 -12.26
C MET A 623 14.08 -18.89 -12.38
N ASP A 624 13.66 -19.31 -13.58
CA ASP A 624 13.13 -20.66 -13.87
C ASP A 624 12.00 -21.09 -12.92
N ASN A 625 10.98 -20.24 -12.76
CA ASN A 625 9.93 -20.40 -11.75
C ASN A 625 10.51 -20.52 -10.32
N TYR A 626 11.43 -19.60 -10.01
CA TYR A 626 12.22 -19.58 -8.77
C TYR A 626 12.81 -20.95 -8.38
N PHE A 627 13.30 -21.71 -9.37
CA PHE A 627 13.93 -23.02 -9.18
C PHE A 627 13.04 -24.04 -8.42
N GLY A 628 11.72 -23.88 -8.50
CA GLY A 628 10.74 -24.75 -7.83
C GLY A 628 10.30 -24.30 -6.44
N LYS A 629 10.59 -23.06 -6.02
CA LYS A 629 9.87 -22.43 -4.89
C LYS A 629 8.42 -22.14 -5.27
N SER A 630 7.55 -22.10 -4.27
CA SER A 630 6.20 -21.54 -4.46
C SER A 630 6.28 -20.01 -4.56
N TRP A 631 5.44 -19.40 -5.38
CA TRP A 631 5.42 -17.94 -5.55
C TRP A 631 4.04 -17.37 -5.87
N VAL A 632 3.91 -16.05 -5.69
CA VAL A 632 2.67 -15.27 -5.91
C VAL A 632 2.94 -14.22 -6.97
N TYR A 633 2.07 -14.13 -7.99
CA TYR A 633 2.08 -13.03 -8.96
C TYR A 633 1.53 -11.78 -8.26
N CYS A 634 2.38 -10.81 -7.95
CA CYS A 634 1.97 -9.61 -7.21
C CYS A 634 1.98 -8.35 -8.07
N VAL A 635 0.97 -7.50 -7.88
CA VAL A 635 0.82 -6.20 -8.53
C VAL A 635 1.22 -5.09 -7.55
N LEU A 636 2.34 -4.42 -7.84
CA LEU A 636 2.88 -3.33 -7.04
C LEU A 636 2.09 -2.05 -7.31
N HIS A 637 2.03 -1.64 -8.57
CA HIS A 637 1.33 -0.48 -9.13
C HIS A 637 1.67 0.89 -8.51
N ASN A 638 1.43 1.10 -7.22
CA ASN A 638 1.62 2.36 -6.51
C ASN A 638 2.83 2.33 -5.58
N PHE A 639 3.60 3.41 -5.61
CA PHE A 639 4.74 3.70 -4.74
C PHE A 639 4.45 4.99 -3.96
N GLY A 640 4.82 5.06 -2.69
CA GLY A 640 4.63 6.21 -1.80
C GLY A 640 3.18 6.57 -1.45
N GLY A 641 2.18 5.80 -1.92
CA GLY A 641 0.79 6.24 -1.92
C GLY A 641 0.59 7.49 -2.78
N ASN A 642 1.33 7.66 -3.88
CA ASN A 642 1.22 8.85 -4.74
C ASN A 642 -0.12 8.88 -5.48
N THR A 643 -0.65 10.08 -5.73
CA THR A 643 -1.80 10.31 -6.61
C THR A 643 -1.37 10.38 -8.08
N GLY A 644 -2.32 10.09 -8.98
CA GLY A 644 -2.14 10.07 -10.43
C GLY A 644 -2.83 8.86 -11.06
N MET A 645 -3.55 9.07 -12.16
CA MET A 645 -4.23 8.00 -12.89
C MET A 645 -3.21 7.18 -13.68
N ARG A 646 -3.14 5.87 -13.41
CA ARG A 646 -2.30 4.92 -14.15
C ARG A 646 -2.86 3.51 -14.03
N GLY A 647 -2.61 2.69 -15.04
CA GLY A 647 -2.69 1.23 -14.96
C GLY A 647 -2.35 0.58 -16.29
N ASP A 648 -2.39 -0.75 -16.30
CA ASP A 648 -2.17 -1.58 -17.49
C ASP A 648 -3.21 -2.71 -17.51
N LEU A 649 -4.49 -2.31 -17.59
CA LEU A 649 -5.63 -3.23 -17.50
C LEU A 649 -5.56 -4.35 -18.56
N PRO A 650 -5.15 -4.11 -19.83
CA PRO A 650 -4.98 -5.19 -20.81
C PRO A 650 -3.94 -6.24 -20.41
N THR A 651 -2.81 -5.84 -19.82
CA THR A 651 -1.83 -6.80 -19.28
C THR A 651 -2.38 -7.50 -18.05
N LEU A 652 -2.99 -6.78 -17.11
CA LEU A 652 -3.51 -7.33 -15.85
C LEU A 652 -4.64 -8.34 -16.09
N GLY A 653 -5.52 -8.11 -17.07
CA GLY A 653 -6.59 -9.01 -17.47
C GLY A 653 -6.14 -10.32 -18.11
N MET A 654 -4.83 -10.51 -18.36
CA MET A 654 -4.29 -11.67 -19.08
C MET A 654 -3.06 -12.30 -18.40
N ALA A 655 -2.10 -11.49 -17.98
CA ALA A 655 -0.78 -11.94 -17.53
C ALA A 655 -0.79 -12.90 -16.33
N PRO A 656 -1.63 -12.73 -15.28
CA PRO A 656 -1.72 -13.69 -14.18
C PRO A 656 -2.13 -15.10 -14.65
N ILE A 657 -3.00 -15.20 -15.65
CA ILE A 657 -3.48 -16.48 -16.20
C ILE A 657 -2.38 -17.15 -17.03
N LEU A 658 -1.68 -16.38 -17.88
CA LEU A 658 -0.55 -16.89 -18.66
C LEU A 658 0.61 -17.32 -17.75
N ALA A 659 0.90 -16.55 -16.70
CA ALA A 659 1.90 -16.85 -15.69
C ALA A 659 1.56 -18.14 -14.92
N ASN A 660 0.30 -18.30 -14.49
CA ASN A 660 -0.16 -19.52 -13.82
C ASN A 660 0.06 -20.77 -14.68
N HIS A 661 -0.35 -20.71 -15.96
CA HIS A 661 -0.13 -21.80 -16.92
C HIS A 661 1.36 -22.07 -17.19
N ALA A 662 2.20 -21.04 -17.26
CA ALA A 662 3.65 -21.18 -17.44
C ALA A 662 4.41 -21.64 -16.17
N SER A 663 3.77 -21.55 -14.99
CA SER A 663 4.39 -21.87 -13.71
C SER A 663 4.56 -23.38 -13.44
N ASN A 664 3.83 -24.22 -14.18
CA ASN A 664 3.70 -25.66 -13.91
C ASN A 664 3.32 -25.98 -12.44
N GLY A 665 2.51 -25.12 -11.82
CA GLY A 665 1.99 -25.28 -10.44
C GLY A 665 2.82 -24.61 -9.34
N THR A 666 3.91 -23.91 -9.68
CA THR A 666 4.70 -23.13 -8.70
C THR A 666 4.05 -21.78 -8.35
N MET A 667 3.22 -21.22 -9.24
CA MET A 667 2.42 -20.03 -8.94
C MET A 667 1.21 -20.45 -8.10
N ILE A 668 1.22 -20.11 -6.82
CA ILE A 668 0.18 -20.49 -5.86
C ILE A 668 -0.80 -19.36 -5.54
N GLY A 669 -0.57 -18.14 -6.03
CA GLY A 669 -1.46 -17.02 -5.74
C GLY A 669 -1.37 -15.85 -6.71
N VAL A 670 -2.37 -14.97 -6.63
CA VAL A 670 -2.35 -13.60 -7.18
C VAL A 670 -2.39 -12.64 -5.99
N GLY A 671 -1.67 -11.52 -6.07
CA GLY A 671 -1.43 -10.66 -4.91
C GLY A 671 -1.44 -9.16 -5.22
N LEU A 672 -1.71 -8.38 -4.18
CA LEU A 672 -1.63 -6.92 -4.19
C LEU A 672 -0.56 -6.43 -3.22
N THR A 673 0.42 -5.69 -3.73
CA THR A 673 1.67 -5.32 -3.04
C THR A 673 1.95 -3.81 -3.09
N MET A 674 0.92 -2.98 -3.25
CA MET A 674 1.05 -1.52 -3.35
C MET A 674 1.62 -0.87 -2.09
N GLU A 675 2.50 0.12 -2.24
CA GLU A 675 3.04 0.83 -1.08
C GLU A 675 2.00 1.70 -0.37
N GLY A 676 0.94 2.14 -1.06
CA GLY A 676 -0.19 2.83 -0.48
C GLY A 676 -1.48 2.62 -1.27
N ILE A 677 -2.63 2.68 -0.59
CA ILE A 677 -3.97 2.46 -1.14
C ILE A 677 -4.69 3.81 -1.43
N PHE A 678 -6.02 3.83 -1.50
CA PHE A 678 -6.86 5.02 -1.80
C PHE A 678 -6.55 5.73 -3.13
N GLN A 679 -6.38 4.94 -4.21
CA GLN A 679 -6.31 5.44 -5.59
C GLN A 679 -6.59 4.31 -6.60
N ASN A 680 -6.89 4.65 -7.86
CA ASN A 680 -6.93 3.73 -9.02
C ASN A 680 -7.71 2.42 -8.78
N TYR A 681 -8.87 2.48 -8.14
CA TYR A 681 -9.70 1.32 -7.74
C TYR A 681 -9.84 0.21 -8.79
N VAL A 682 -10.03 0.61 -10.06
CA VAL A 682 -10.14 -0.29 -11.23
C VAL A 682 -8.99 -1.30 -11.37
N VAL A 683 -7.74 -0.90 -11.03
CA VAL A 683 -6.54 -1.74 -11.14
C VAL A 683 -6.56 -2.87 -10.12
N TYR A 684 -6.96 -2.53 -8.89
CA TYR A 684 -6.98 -3.46 -7.77
C TYR A 684 -8.17 -4.41 -7.83
N ASP A 685 -9.31 -3.91 -8.31
CA ASP A 685 -10.52 -4.70 -8.50
C ASP A 685 -10.34 -5.81 -9.56
N LEU A 686 -9.79 -5.44 -10.73
CA LEU A 686 -9.41 -6.39 -11.78
C LEU A 686 -8.45 -7.45 -11.23
N THR A 687 -7.38 -7.03 -10.55
CA THR A 687 -6.34 -7.94 -10.05
C THR A 687 -6.89 -8.96 -9.05
N LEU A 688 -7.79 -8.54 -8.15
CA LEU A 688 -8.44 -9.46 -7.20
C LEU A 688 -9.40 -10.41 -7.90
N GLN A 689 -10.11 -9.97 -8.95
CA GLN A 689 -10.90 -10.84 -9.81
C GLN A 689 -10.02 -11.88 -10.56
N MET A 690 -8.77 -11.57 -10.91
CA MET A 690 -7.87 -12.53 -11.59
C MET A 690 -7.53 -13.78 -10.77
N ALA A 691 -7.76 -13.78 -9.45
CA ALA A 691 -7.65 -14.99 -8.61
C ALA A 691 -8.80 -16.00 -8.82
N TRP A 692 -9.89 -15.57 -9.48
CA TRP A 692 -11.20 -16.26 -9.56
C TRP A 692 -11.66 -16.61 -10.99
N VAL A 693 -10.84 -16.35 -12.00
CA VAL A 693 -11.09 -16.67 -13.43
C VAL A 693 -9.98 -17.56 -13.97
N ASP A 694 -10.26 -18.41 -14.96
CA ASP A 694 -9.30 -19.35 -15.56
C ASP A 694 -8.97 -19.05 -17.04
N ALA A 695 -9.54 -17.96 -17.58
CA ALA A 695 -9.23 -17.41 -18.89
C ALA A 695 -8.95 -15.89 -18.78
N PRO A 696 -8.22 -15.30 -19.73
CA PRO A 696 -8.09 -13.85 -19.84
C PRO A 696 -9.45 -13.14 -19.99
N LEU A 697 -9.55 -11.91 -19.48
CA LEU A 697 -10.74 -11.07 -19.58
C LEU A 697 -10.59 -10.05 -20.72
N ASP A 698 -11.70 -9.78 -21.42
CA ASP A 698 -11.79 -8.69 -22.39
C ASP A 698 -12.03 -7.36 -21.65
N MET A 699 -11.17 -6.37 -21.88
CA MET A 699 -11.27 -5.06 -21.22
C MET A 699 -12.36 -4.17 -21.83
N ASP A 700 -12.71 -4.36 -23.10
CA ASP A 700 -13.80 -3.61 -23.75
C ASP A 700 -15.17 -4.07 -23.23
N GLU A 701 -15.29 -5.31 -22.69
CA GLU A 701 -16.46 -5.78 -21.93
C GLU A 701 -16.33 -5.48 -20.43
N TRP A 702 -15.16 -5.70 -19.82
CA TRP A 702 -15.00 -5.63 -18.36
C TRP A 702 -15.05 -4.18 -17.82
N VAL A 703 -14.44 -3.21 -18.50
CA VAL A 703 -14.37 -1.82 -18.01
C VAL A 703 -15.75 -1.12 -17.95
N PRO A 704 -16.63 -1.22 -18.97
CA PRO A 704 -18.00 -0.71 -18.85
C PRO A 704 -18.80 -1.38 -17.72
N ASN A 705 -18.61 -2.68 -17.51
CA ASN A 705 -19.22 -3.39 -16.39
C ASN A 705 -18.73 -2.89 -15.02
N PHE A 706 -17.43 -2.65 -14.85
CA PHE A 706 -16.86 -2.05 -13.64
C PHE A 706 -17.45 -0.64 -13.39
N ALA A 707 -17.56 0.21 -14.42
CA ALA A 707 -18.16 1.53 -14.30
C ALA A 707 -19.62 1.47 -13.84
N ALA A 708 -20.43 0.61 -14.45
CA ALA A 708 -21.84 0.44 -14.07
C ALA A 708 -22.01 -0.09 -12.63
N GLN A 709 -21.12 -0.97 -12.19
CA GLN A 709 -21.08 -1.49 -10.81
C GLN A 709 -20.61 -0.45 -9.79
N ARG A 710 -19.71 0.46 -10.21
CA ARG A 710 -19.22 1.56 -9.38
C ARG A 710 -20.27 2.65 -9.19
N TYR A 711 -21.06 2.97 -10.22
CA TYR A 711 -22.01 4.10 -10.20
C TYR A 711 -23.49 3.71 -10.03
N HIS A 712 -23.79 2.41 -9.96
CA HIS A 712 -25.16 1.87 -9.77
C HIS A 712 -26.13 2.18 -10.92
N SER A 713 -25.60 2.48 -12.12
CA SER A 713 -26.36 2.80 -13.32
C SER A 713 -25.60 2.42 -14.59
N GLN A 714 -26.31 2.04 -15.64
CA GLN A 714 -25.78 1.91 -17.00
C GLN A 714 -26.05 3.22 -17.75
N ASP A 715 -25.09 4.16 -17.68
CA ASP A 715 -25.13 5.40 -18.46
C ASP A 715 -24.07 5.42 -19.57
N ALA A 716 -24.52 5.70 -20.78
CA ALA A 716 -23.68 5.76 -21.97
C ALA A 716 -22.63 6.88 -21.94
N HIS A 717 -22.79 7.94 -21.13
CA HIS A 717 -21.70 8.91 -20.92
C HIS A 717 -20.58 8.30 -20.08
N THR A 718 -20.89 7.58 -18.99
CA THR A 718 -19.87 6.86 -18.20
C THR A 718 -19.16 5.76 -18.98
N GLU A 719 -19.88 4.99 -19.83
CA GLU A 719 -19.25 4.01 -20.73
C GLU A 719 -18.19 4.67 -21.63
N ARG A 720 -18.53 5.80 -22.26
CA ARG A 720 -17.58 6.54 -23.10
C ARG A 720 -16.44 7.15 -22.30
N ALA A 721 -16.72 7.68 -21.11
CA ALA A 721 -15.69 8.23 -20.23
C ALA A 721 -14.65 7.18 -19.86
N TRP A 722 -15.10 5.99 -19.43
CA TRP A 722 -14.23 4.89 -19.08
C TRP A 722 -13.52 4.27 -20.28
N GLY A 723 -14.13 4.28 -21.48
CA GLY A 723 -13.43 3.96 -22.73
C GLY A 723 -12.25 4.91 -23.02
N PHE A 724 -12.44 6.22 -22.85
CA PHE A 724 -11.36 7.20 -22.98
C PHE A 724 -10.26 7.01 -21.92
N LEU A 725 -10.60 6.65 -20.67
CA LEU A 725 -9.63 6.34 -19.63
C LEU A 725 -8.86 5.03 -19.91
N LEU A 726 -9.56 3.99 -20.38
CA LEU A 726 -8.98 2.71 -20.79
C LEU A 726 -7.90 2.92 -21.85
N GLN A 727 -8.19 3.63 -22.94
CA GLN A 727 -7.22 3.82 -24.03
C GLN A 727 -6.04 4.75 -23.68
N SER A 728 -6.06 5.46 -22.55
CA SER A 728 -5.08 6.51 -22.20
C SER A 728 -4.28 6.21 -20.93
N VAL A 729 -4.85 6.46 -19.75
CA VAL A 729 -4.21 6.29 -18.44
C VAL A 729 -4.19 4.84 -17.96
N TYR A 730 -5.14 4.01 -18.39
CA TYR A 730 -5.25 2.60 -17.96
C TYR A 730 -4.70 1.58 -18.98
N ASN A 731 -4.07 2.06 -20.06
CA ASN A 731 -3.30 1.26 -21.02
C ASN A 731 -1.84 1.76 -21.10
N ARG A 732 -1.08 1.55 -20.02
CA ARG A 732 0.36 1.90 -19.92
C ARG A 732 1.23 0.65 -20.01
N THR A 733 1.10 -0.09 -21.12
CA THR A 733 1.72 -1.41 -21.34
C THR A 733 3.16 -1.52 -20.85
N LEU A 734 3.40 -2.31 -19.79
CA LEU A 734 4.71 -2.54 -19.16
C LEU A 734 5.47 -1.24 -18.78
N GLY A 735 4.76 -0.15 -18.50
CA GLY A 735 5.35 1.14 -18.17
C GLY A 735 6.13 1.11 -16.85
N TYR A 736 7.43 1.39 -16.91
CA TYR A 736 8.28 1.41 -15.71
C TYR A 736 7.94 2.56 -14.75
N GLY A 737 8.06 2.26 -13.46
CA GLY A 737 7.78 3.20 -12.37
C GLY A 737 6.31 3.21 -11.91
N GLY A 738 6.06 3.97 -10.85
CA GLY A 738 4.71 4.14 -10.30
C GLY A 738 3.79 5.03 -11.15
N VAL A 739 2.71 5.50 -10.52
CA VAL A 739 1.75 6.47 -11.09
C VAL A 739 2.46 7.68 -11.71
N THR A 740 1.88 8.26 -12.77
CA THR A 740 2.43 9.45 -13.42
C THR A 740 2.27 10.63 -12.47
N LYS A 741 3.38 11.11 -11.91
CA LYS A 741 3.38 12.03 -10.77
C LYS A 741 3.23 13.47 -11.21
N SER A 742 2.28 14.15 -10.56
CA SER A 742 1.99 15.57 -10.74
C SER A 742 3.23 16.45 -10.48
N LEU A 743 3.55 17.36 -11.40
CA LEU A 743 4.67 18.29 -11.22
C LEU A 743 4.45 19.24 -10.03
N ILE A 744 3.20 19.52 -9.72
CA ILE A 744 2.79 20.35 -8.58
C ILE A 744 3.35 19.76 -7.28
N CYS A 745 3.41 18.43 -7.18
CA CYS A 745 3.88 17.68 -6.02
C CYS A 745 5.41 17.55 -5.89
N LEU A 746 6.21 18.36 -6.60
CA LEU A 746 7.67 18.29 -6.61
C LEU A 746 8.30 19.66 -6.32
N ILE A 747 9.53 19.65 -5.79
CA ILE A 747 10.38 20.86 -5.70
C ILE A 747 10.47 21.52 -7.09
N PRO A 748 10.14 22.80 -7.26
CA PRO A 748 10.19 23.46 -8.58
C PRO A 748 11.62 23.62 -9.10
N HIS A 749 11.90 23.18 -10.33
CA HIS A 749 13.15 23.45 -11.06
C HIS A 749 13.02 23.19 -12.58
N TRP A 750 14.02 23.56 -13.38
CA TRP A 750 14.00 23.43 -14.85
C TRP A 750 14.20 22.01 -15.43
N LYS A 751 14.29 20.96 -14.61
CA LYS A 751 14.54 19.56 -15.07
C LYS A 751 13.51 18.56 -14.52
N LEU A 752 12.24 18.97 -14.44
CA LEU A 752 11.17 18.17 -13.81
C LEU A 752 10.54 17.07 -14.69
N VAL A 753 10.49 17.25 -16.02
CA VAL A 753 9.88 16.28 -16.94
C VAL A 753 10.85 15.11 -17.18
N ARG A 754 10.46 13.90 -16.77
CA ARG A 754 11.28 12.67 -16.83
C ARG A 754 10.44 11.41 -17.05
N ASP A 755 11.05 10.43 -17.69
CA ASP A 755 10.54 9.07 -17.87
C ASP A 755 11.45 8.13 -17.07
N GLY A 756 10.92 7.42 -16.08
CA GLY A 756 11.72 6.73 -15.05
C GLY A 756 10.89 6.25 -13.85
N PHE A 757 11.54 5.89 -12.75
CA PHE A 757 10.89 5.21 -11.60
C PHE A 757 9.74 6.00 -10.94
N MET A 758 9.87 7.32 -10.85
CA MET A 758 8.78 8.24 -10.50
C MET A 758 8.56 9.16 -11.71
N PRO A 759 7.81 8.69 -12.73
CA PRO A 759 7.71 9.35 -14.03
C PRO A 759 6.79 10.56 -13.94
N THR A 760 7.11 11.58 -14.72
CA THR A 760 6.32 12.82 -14.86
C THR A 760 6.01 13.14 -16.33
N LEU A 761 6.57 12.37 -17.27
CA LEU A 761 6.28 12.48 -18.69
C LEU A 761 4.90 11.85 -19.00
N ILE A 762 3.93 12.69 -19.33
CA ILE A 762 2.66 12.25 -19.92
C ILE A 762 2.95 11.59 -21.27
N THR A 763 2.42 10.38 -21.43
CA THR A 763 2.81 9.46 -22.50
C THR A 763 1.59 8.79 -23.17
N TYR A 764 0.41 9.38 -22.95
CA TYR A 764 -0.88 9.17 -23.63
C TYR A 764 -1.36 10.49 -24.30
N ASP A 765 -2.53 10.52 -24.94
CA ASP A 765 -3.12 11.79 -25.42
C ASP A 765 -3.93 12.46 -24.27
N PRO A 766 -3.49 13.61 -23.71
CA PRO A 766 -4.22 14.31 -22.64
C PRO A 766 -5.61 14.80 -23.08
N MET A 767 -5.89 14.83 -24.39
CA MET A 767 -7.24 15.10 -24.89
C MET A 767 -8.23 13.95 -24.60
N ASP A 768 -7.77 12.73 -24.29
CA ASP A 768 -8.65 11.67 -23.81
C ASP A 768 -9.11 11.91 -22.37
N ILE A 769 -8.26 12.47 -21.51
CA ILE A 769 -8.66 12.90 -20.16
C ILE A 769 -9.69 14.03 -20.26
N ALA A 770 -9.47 15.00 -21.14
CA ALA A 770 -10.45 16.06 -21.42
C ALA A 770 -11.79 15.52 -21.99
N ARG A 771 -11.77 14.45 -22.80
CA ARG A 771 -12.98 13.77 -23.30
C ARG A 771 -13.68 13.00 -22.18
N ALA A 772 -12.95 12.21 -21.40
CA ALA A 772 -13.48 11.48 -20.26
C ALA A 772 -14.16 12.41 -19.24
N TRP A 773 -13.46 13.49 -18.88
CA TRP A 773 -13.97 14.53 -17.98
C TRP A 773 -15.28 15.14 -18.49
N LYS A 774 -15.33 15.52 -19.78
CA LYS A 774 -16.54 16.07 -20.40
C LYS A 774 -17.70 15.08 -20.34
N GLU A 775 -17.48 13.80 -20.63
CA GLU A 775 -18.56 12.80 -20.59
C GLU A 775 -19.02 12.55 -19.14
N LEU A 776 -18.12 12.46 -18.15
CA LEU A 776 -18.51 12.40 -16.73
C LEU A 776 -19.35 13.62 -16.31
N LEU A 777 -18.99 14.84 -16.73
CA LEU A 777 -19.77 16.05 -16.47
C LEU A 777 -21.17 16.04 -17.11
N MET A 778 -21.40 15.22 -18.14
CA MET A 778 -22.74 14.98 -18.72
C MET A 778 -23.51 13.93 -17.93
N ALA A 779 -22.85 12.83 -17.49
CA ALA A 779 -23.43 11.81 -16.62
C ALA A 779 -23.90 12.36 -15.25
N GLY A 780 -23.25 13.43 -14.77
CA GLY A 780 -23.58 14.09 -13.50
C GLY A 780 -25.02 14.59 -13.38
N ALA A 781 -25.74 14.77 -14.49
CA ALA A 781 -27.18 15.05 -14.48
C ALA A 781 -27.96 13.99 -13.67
N GLU A 782 -27.55 12.73 -13.74
CA GLU A 782 -28.13 11.60 -13.00
C GLU A 782 -27.26 11.21 -11.79
N LEU A 783 -25.93 11.23 -11.94
CA LEU A 783 -24.99 10.63 -10.98
C LEU A 783 -24.47 11.56 -9.88
N HIS A 784 -24.81 12.85 -9.85
CA HIS A 784 -24.26 13.81 -8.86
C HIS A 784 -24.41 13.40 -7.39
N ALA A 785 -25.42 12.58 -7.05
CA ALA A 785 -25.67 12.09 -5.70
C ALA A 785 -24.94 10.77 -5.36
N VAL A 786 -24.15 10.21 -6.28
CA VAL A 786 -23.42 8.94 -6.11
C VAL A 786 -21.97 9.24 -5.71
N ASP A 787 -21.56 8.75 -4.53
CA ASP A 787 -20.30 9.15 -3.90
C ASP A 787 -19.05 8.73 -4.71
N THR A 788 -19.04 7.51 -5.22
CA THR A 788 -18.00 6.97 -6.11
C THR A 788 -17.88 7.74 -7.43
N TYR A 789 -18.98 8.27 -7.96
CA TYR A 789 -18.96 9.17 -9.12
C TYR A 789 -18.36 10.53 -8.76
N ARG A 790 -18.66 11.07 -7.56
CA ARG A 790 -18.02 12.31 -7.07
C ARG A 790 -16.51 12.11 -6.89
N HIS A 791 -16.07 10.99 -6.32
CA HIS A 791 -14.66 10.63 -6.21
C HIS A 791 -13.98 10.61 -7.58
N ASP A 792 -14.53 9.87 -8.55
CA ASP A 792 -13.92 9.72 -9.88
C ASP A 792 -13.97 11.02 -10.70
N LEU A 793 -14.98 11.87 -10.48
CA LEU A 793 -15.03 13.21 -11.08
C LEU A 793 -13.94 14.13 -10.50
N VAL A 794 -13.65 14.07 -9.19
CA VAL A 794 -12.48 14.73 -8.61
C VAL A 794 -11.20 14.16 -9.22
N ASP A 795 -11.08 12.83 -9.35
CA ASP A 795 -9.89 12.16 -9.88
C ASP A 795 -9.54 12.64 -11.30
N VAL A 796 -10.51 12.57 -12.21
CA VAL A 796 -10.34 12.99 -13.61
C VAL A 796 -10.12 14.51 -13.74
N THR A 797 -10.75 15.34 -12.88
CA THR A 797 -10.50 16.79 -12.84
C THR A 797 -9.06 17.09 -12.38
N ARG A 798 -8.61 16.42 -11.30
CA ARG A 798 -7.23 16.49 -10.78
C ARG A 798 -6.22 16.09 -11.86
N GLN A 799 -6.46 14.97 -12.54
CA GLN A 799 -5.56 14.50 -13.59
C GLN A 799 -5.48 15.49 -14.75
N PHE A 800 -6.61 16.04 -15.21
CA PHE A 800 -6.59 17.08 -16.23
C PHE A 800 -5.78 18.31 -15.80
N LEU A 801 -5.95 18.80 -14.56
CA LEU A 801 -5.20 19.97 -14.07
C LEU A 801 -3.69 19.69 -13.94
N SER A 802 -3.31 18.47 -13.55
CA SER A 802 -1.92 18.00 -13.55
C SER A 802 -1.33 17.98 -14.97
N ASP A 803 -2.10 17.47 -15.93
CA ASP A 803 -1.72 17.40 -17.34
C ASP A 803 -1.54 18.79 -17.96
N ASP A 804 -2.47 19.70 -17.68
CA ASP A 804 -2.44 21.09 -18.10
C ASP A 804 -1.23 21.82 -17.52
N PHE A 805 -0.94 21.62 -16.23
CA PHE A 805 0.22 22.20 -15.56
C PHE A 805 1.55 21.72 -16.16
N MET A 806 1.67 20.45 -16.58
CA MET A 806 2.86 19.98 -17.30
C MET A 806 3.04 20.72 -18.63
N ALA A 807 1.96 20.98 -19.37
CA ALA A 807 2.02 21.78 -20.60
C ALA A 807 2.35 23.25 -20.33
N GLN A 808 1.80 23.85 -19.26
CA GLN A 808 2.11 25.22 -18.85
C GLN A 808 3.58 25.38 -18.46
N TYR A 809 4.14 24.43 -17.70
CA TYR A 809 5.56 24.36 -17.34
C TYR A 809 6.47 24.26 -18.58
N LEU A 810 6.13 23.41 -19.54
CA LEU A 810 6.89 23.29 -20.80
C LEU A 810 6.85 24.59 -21.61
N HIS A 811 5.70 25.28 -21.65
CA HIS A 811 5.58 26.56 -22.34
C HIS A 811 6.40 27.67 -21.65
N LEU A 812 6.32 27.77 -20.32
CA LEU A 812 7.13 28.69 -19.52
C LEU A 812 8.64 28.48 -19.78
N LYS A 813 9.08 27.21 -19.80
CA LYS A 813 10.47 26.86 -20.08
C LYS A 813 10.94 27.31 -21.46
N ILE A 814 10.08 27.21 -22.49
CA ILE A 814 10.40 27.71 -23.84
C ILE A 814 10.54 29.23 -23.83
N MET A 815 9.58 29.96 -23.26
CA MET A 815 9.65 31.44 -23.18
C MET A 815 10.90 31.92 -22.42
N TYR A 816 11.18 31.34 -21.26
CA TYR A 816 12.34 31.68 -20.43
C TYR A 816 13.67 31.37 -21.12
N THR A 817 13.76 30.25 -21.84
CA THR A 817 14.99 29.85 -22.56
C THR A 817 15.26 30.73 -23.77
N ASN A 818 14.22 31.04 -24.58
CA ASN A 818 14.39 31.85 -25.79
C ASN A 818 14.70 33.33 -25.49
N LYS A 819 14.18 33.86 -24.37
CA LYS A 819 14.27 35.30 -24.00
C LYS A 819 13.64 36.26 -25.05
N GLU A 820 12.74 35.74 -25.88
CA GLU A 820 12.01 36.47 -26.94
C GLU A 820 10.67 37.06 -26.46
N ALA A 821 10.08 36.52 -25.39
CA ALA A 821 8.77 36.96 -24.89
C ALA A 821 8.88 38.27 -24.09
N PRO A 822 7.90 39.19 -24.16
CA PRO A 822 7.75 40.29 -23.21
C PRO A 822 7.70 39.79 -21.76
N ALA A 823 8.29 40.55 -20.84
CA ALA A 823 8.41 40.12 -19.43
C ALA A 823 7.06 40.07 -18.72
N ASP A 824 6.15 41.00 -19.05
CA ASP A 824 4.75 41.01 -18.62
C ASP A 824 3.99 39.77 -19.11
N GLN A 825 4.22 39.32 -20.34
CA GLN A 825 3.63 38.06 -20.85
C GLN A 825 4.14 36.84 -20.08
N LEU A 826 5.44 36.78 -19.76
CA LEU A 826 6.01 35.68 -18.99
C LEU A 826 5.50 35.68 -17.54
N CYS A 827 5.44 36.84 -16.88
CA CYS A 827 4.93 36.95 -15.51
C CYS A 827 3.43 36.62 -15.43
N ALA A 828 2.61 37.07 -16.38
CA ALA A 828 1.19 36.67 -16.45
C ALA A 828 1.01 35.15 -16.67
N TRP A 829 1.96 34.48 -17.34
CA TRP A 829 1.95 33.02 -17.44
C TRP A 829 2.36 32.34 -16.13
N THR A 830 3.31 32.91 -15.38
CA THR A 830 3.63 32.41 -14.03
C THR A 830 2.44 32.55 -13.06
N ASP A 831 1.63 33.62 -13.19
CA ASP A 831 0.39 33.77 -12.42
C ASP A 831 -0.67 32.72 -12.81
N ARG A 832 -0.83 32.40 -14.11
CA ARG A 832 -1.72 31.31 -14.58
C ARG A 832 -1.36 29.95 -13.98
N MET A 833 -0.06 29.66 -13.85
CA MET A 833 0.42 28.43 -13.22
C MET A 833 0.00 28.35 -11.74
N LEU A 834 0.01 29.47 -11.02
CA LEU A 834 -0.48 29.51 -9.63
C LEU A 834 -2.00 29.29 -9.54
N VAL A 835 -2.79 29.92 -10.43
CA VAL A 835 -4.24 29.68 -10.51
C VAL A 835 -4.56 28.20 -10.75
N THR A 836 -3.76 27.51 -11.55
CA THR A 836 -3.94 26.07 -11.83
C THR A 836 -3.77 25.22 -10.58
N ILE A 837 -2.81 25.56 -9.71
CA ILE A 837 -2.61 24.90 -8.41
C ILE A 837 -3.76 25.27 -7.43
N GLU A 838 -4.21 26.52 -7.43
CA GLU A 838 -5.33 26.99 -6.62
C GLU A 838 -6.64 26.27 -6.98
N ARG A 839 -6.90 25.99 -8.27
CA ARG A 839 -8.03 25.16 -8.73
C ARG A 839 -7.90 23.68 -8.39
N LEU A 840 -6.67 23.16 -8.31
CA LEU A 840 -6.44 21.79 -7.88
C LEU A 840 -6.82 21.62 -6.40
N ASP A 841 -6.39 22.50 -5.50
CA ASP A 841 -6.83 22.43 -4.10
C ASP A 841 -8.36 22.58 -3.97
N GLU A 842 -8.96 23.48 -4.75
CA GLU A 842 -10.40 23.75 -4.73
C GLU A 842 -11.26 22.54 -5.15
N ILE A 843 -10.88 21.77 -6.18
CA ILE A 843 -11.66 20.56 -6.53
C ILE A 843 -11.47 19.44 -5.49
N LEU A 844 -10.26 19.29 -4.94
CA LEU A 844 -9.95 18.31 -3.90
C LEU A 844 -10.71 18.61 -2.60
N ALA A 845 -11.01 19.87 -2.32
CA ALA A 845 -11.83 20.26 -1.18
C ALA A 845 -13.29 19.75 -1.25
N THR A 846 -13.79 19.31 -2.42
CA THR A 846 -15.20 18.91 -2.60
C THR A 846 -15.54 17.46 -2.23
N ASN A 847 -14.56 16.66 -1.82
CA ASN A 847 -14.73 15.25 -1.44
C ASN A 847 -13.80 14.92 -0.25
N ASP A 848 -14.28 14.13 0.72
CA ASP A 848 -13.58 13.89 1.99
C ASP A 848 -12.33 12.98 1.87
N ASP A 849 -12.25 12.19 0.80
CA ASP A 849 -11.15 11.25 0.49
C ASP A 849 -9.85 12.01 0.12
N PHE A 850 -9.97 13.29 -0.24
CA PHE A 850 -8.88 14.16 -0.68
C PHE A 850 -8.51 15.27 0.32
N LEU A 851 -8.83 15.13 1.61
CA LEU A 851 -8.56 16.17 2.63
C LEU A 851 -7.35 15.83 3.52
N LEU A 852 -6.35 16.74 3.59
CA LEU A 852 -5.22 16.63 4.52
C LEU A 852 -5.67 16.62 5.99
N GLY A 853 -6.77 17.31 6.31
CA GLY A 853 -7.31 17.36 7.67
C GLY A 853 -7.67 15.97 8.21
N ASN A 854 -8.18 15.07 7.37
CA ASN A 854 -8.55 13.71 7.78
C ASN A 854 -7.31 12.88 8.16
N TRP A 855 -6.21 13.00 7.43
CA TRP A 855 -4.93 12.35 7.75
C TRP A 855 -4.32 12.85 9.07
N ILE A 856 -4.35 14.16 9.31
CA ILE A 856 -3.84 14.75 10.56
C ILE A 856 -4.78 14.47 11.74
N ALA A 857 -6.09 14.39 11.52
CA ALA A 857 -7.07 14.01 12.54
C ALA A 857 -6.91 12.54 12.98
N ASP A 858 -6.80 11.59 12.04
CA ASP A 858 -6.50 10.18 12.34
C ASP A 858 -5.22 10.06 13.19
N ALA A 859 -4.14 10.77 12.79
CA ALA A 859 -2.87 10.76 13.52
C ALA A 859 -3.00 11.34 14.95
N ARG A 860 -3.70 12.47 15.12
CA ARG A 860 -3.91 13.08 16.45
C ARG A 860 -4.88 12.27 17.34
N ALA A 861 -5.77 11.48 16.76
CA ALA A 861 -6.69 10.60 17.49
C ALA A 861 -5.98 9.42 18.20
N LEU A 862 -4.77 9.04 17.76
CA LEU A 862 -3.94 8.04 18.45
C LEU A 862 -3.67 8.38 19.93
N ALA A 863 -3.68 9.66 20.29
CA ALA A 863 -3.49 10.13 21.67
C ALA A 863 -4.80 10.24 22.49
N ASP A 864 -5.97 9.89 21.93
CA ASP A 864 -7.25 10.17 22.59
C ASP A 864 -7.50 9.34 23.86
N GLY A 865 -6.87 8.16 23.97
CA GLY A 865 -6.92 7.32 25.17
C GLY A 865 -5.94 7.69 26.29
N VAL A 866 -5.07 8.69 26.08
CA VAL A 866 -3.96 9.01 26.99
C VAL A 866 -4.33 10.13 27.97
N ASN A 867 -3.65 10.17 29.12
CA ASN A 867 -3.80 11.16 30.17
C ASN A 867 -3.58 12.61 29.64
N THR A 868 -4.39 13.54 30.16
CA THR A 868 -4.53 14.92 29.67
C THR A 868 -3.20 15.70 29.63
N SER A 869 -2.27 15.41 30.54
CA SER A 869 -0.96 16.08 30.64
C SER A 869 0.02 15.71 29.51
N GLU A 870 -0.08 14.50 28.97
CA GLU A 870 0.85 13.97 27.97
C GLU A 870 0.24 13.95 26.57
N LYS A 871 -1.11 13.87 26.50
CA LYS A 871 -1.90 13.88 25.27
C LYS A 871 -1.49 14.98 24.27
N VAL A 872 -1.23 16.21 24.72
CA VAL A 872 -0.84 17.32 23.83
C VAL A 872 0.49 17.02 23.12
N ALA A 873 1.51 16.62 23.88
CA ALA A 873 2.83 16.30 23.32
C ALA A 873 2.79 15.10 22.36
N LEU A 874 1.93 14.09 22.65
CA LEU A 874 1.70 12.98 21.74
C LEU A 874 0.98 13.43 20.45
N GLN A 875 -0.01 14.31 20.54
CA GLN A 875 -0.66 14.87 19.35
C GLN A 875 0.30 15.70 18.49
N GLU A 876 1.21 16.47 19.11
CA GLU A 876 2.27 17.20 18.40
C GLU A 876 3.28 16.24 17.72
N TYR A 877 3.65 15.14 18.38
CA TYR A 877 4.49 14.08 17.82
C TYR A 877 3.84 13.40 16.61
N TYR A 878 2.60 12.90 16.75
CA TYR A 878 1.90 12.22 15.65
C TYR A 878 1.55 13.17 14.49
N GLU A 879 1.25 14.44 14.76
CA GLU A 879 1.06 15.44 13.70
C GLU A 879 2.36 15.72 12.94
N TYR A 880 3.51 15.81 13.62
CA TYR A 880 4.80 15.97 12.93
C TYR A 880 5.11 14.75 12.06
N GLU A 881 4.90 13.52 12.55
CA GLU A 881 5.05 12.28 11.79
C GLU A 881 4.16 12.30 10.53
N ALA A 882 2.87 12.62 10.69
CA ALA A 882 1.88 12.74 9.61
C ALA A 882 2.30 13.78 8.55
N ARG A 883 2.78 14.95 8.98
CA ARG A 883 3.27 16.03 8.11
C ARG A 883 4.58 15.65 7.42
N ASN A 884 5.54 15.03 8.13
CA ASN A 884 6.88 14.75 7.61
C ASN A 884 6.86 13.66 6.53
N GLN A 885 6.07 12.60 6.74
CA GLN A 885 6.00 11.46 5.81
C GLN A 885 5.51 11.87 4.41
N VAL A 886 4.48 12.71 4.30
CA VAL A 886 3.90 13.13 3.01
C VAL A 886 4.61 14.32 2.35
N THR A 887 5.72 14.80 2.94
CA THR A 887 6.46 15.98 2.45
C THR A 887 7.96 15.70 2.31
N ARG A 888 8.81 16.26 3.18
CA ARG A 888 10.27 16.22 3.04
C ARG A 888 10.87 14.83 3.24
N TRP A 889 10.16 13.97 3.99
CA TRP A 889 10.50 12.59 4.35
C TRP A 889 11.89 12.46 5.01
N GLY A 890 11.93 12.30 6.32
CA GLY A 890 13.17 12.24 7.09
C GLY A 890 13.63 13.59 7.64
N ASP A 891 14.79 13.58 8.30
CA ASP A 891 15.63 14.76 8.52
C ASP A 891 17.05 14.53 7.98
N ASN A 892 17.69 15.62 7.56
CA ASN A 892 19.10 15.73 7.15
C ASN A 892 19.61 14.64 6.16
N ASN A 893 18.73 14.06 5.36
CA ASN A 893 19.03 12.99 4.39
C ASN A 893 19.48 13.52 3.01
N SER A 894 19.96 14.76 2.95
CA SER A 894 20.32 15.47 1.71
C SER A 894 19.20 15.55 0.65
N GLU A 895 17.92 15.48 1.08
CA GLU A 895 16.73 15.52 0.21
C GLU A 895 16.56 14.29 -0.71
N SER A 896 17.25 13.19 -0.41
CA SER A 896 17.35 11.99 -1.28
C SER A 896 16.00 11.33 -1.63
N ILE A 897 15.02 11.44 -0.75
CA ILE A 897 13.65 10.92 -0.90
C ILE A 897 12.59 12.00 -0.64
N HIS A 898 12.95 13.26 -0.89
CA HIS A 898 12.06 14.40 -0.74
C HIS A 898 10.84 14.30 -1.66
N ASP A 899 9.67 14.66 -1.14
CA ASP A 899 8.36 14.51 -1.77
C ASP A 899 8.00 13.06 -2.16
N TYR A 900 8.76 12.02 -1.78
CA TYR A 900 8.55 10.63 -2.26
C TYR A 900 7.09 10.19 -2.12
N ALA A 901 6.50 10.42 -0.95
CA ALA A 901 5.13 10.05 -0.61
C ALA A 901 4.14 11.23 -0.65
N GLY A 902 4.38 12.21 -1.54
CA GLY A 902 3.47 13.33 -1.78
C GLY A 902 2.03 12.91 -2.12
N LYS A 903 1.09 13.84 -1.90
CA LYS A 903 -0.36 13.62 -2.07
C LYS A 903 -0.99 14.85 -2.72
N GLU A 904 -1.90 14.66 -3.67
CA GLU A 904 -2.81 15.72 -4.09
C GLU A 904 -4.01 15.71 -3.14
N TRP A 905 -3.85 16.41 -2.01
CA TRP A 905 -4.89 16.63 -0.99
C TRP A 905 -5.12 18.13 -0.77
N SER A 906 -6.38 18.55 -0.59
CA SER A 906 -6.69 19.92 -0.18
C SER A 906 -6.08 20.23 1.19
N GLY A 907 -5.58 21.45 1.35
CA GLY A 907 -4.75 21.86 2.48
C GLY A 907 -3.27 21.55 2.27
N LEU A 908 -2.92 20.42 1.64
CA LEU A 908 -1.52 20.14 1.25
C LEU A 908 -1.15 20.86 -0.06
N VAL A 909 -2.06 20.93 -1.03
CA VAL A 909 -1.85 21.65 -2.30
C VAL A 909 -1.71 23.16 -2.07
N ASN A 910 -2.65 23.80 -1.37
CA ASN A 910 -2.61 25.21 -1.03
C ASN A 910 -1.58 25.54 0.08
N GLY A 911 -1.45 24.70 1.11
CA GLY A 911 -0.58 24.95 2.26
C GLY A 911 0.90 24.62 2.07
N TYR A 912 1.25 23.65 1.20
CA TYR A 912 2.64 23.17 1.05
C TYR A 912 3.17 23.22 -0.39
N TYR A 913 2.38 22.81 -1.40
CA TYR A 913 2.85 22.82 -2.79
C TYR A 913 2.81 24.21 -3.43
N LEU A 914 1.70 24.94 -3.26
CA LEU A 914 1.50 26.29 -3.81
C LEU A 914 2.55 27.31 -3.34
N PRO A 915 2.97 27.39 -2.06
CA PRO A 915 3.98 28.35 -1.64
C PRO A 915 5.35 28.08 -2.27
N ARG A 916 5.75 26.81 -2.44
CA ARG A 916 7.01 26.45 -3.10
C ARG A 916 7.02 26.86 -4.57
N TRP A 917 5.93 26.58 -5.28
CA TRP A 917 5.74 27.06 -6.65
C TRP A 917 5.69 28.59 -6.72
N ARG A 918 5.02 29.27 -5.78
CA ARG A 918 4.96 30.75 -5.72
C ARG A 918 6.34 31.38 -5.52
N MET A 919 7.20 30.81 -4.67
CA MET A 919 8.59 31.27 -4.50
C MET A 919 9.39 31.16 -5.80
N TRP A 920 9.41 29.98 -6.42
CA TRP A 920 10.18 29.73 -7.64
C TRP A 920 9.66 30.54 -8.84
N LEU A 921 8.34 30.57 -9.06
CA LEU A 921 7.71 31.31 -10.15
C LEU A 921 7.89 32.83 -10.01
N THR A 922 7.84 33.37 -8.79
CA THR A 922 8.16 34.77 -8.52
C THR A 922 9.60 35.10 -8.92
N GLU A 923 10.56 34.25 -8.54
CA GLU A 923 11.97 34.42 -8.90
C GLU A 923 12.21 34.27 -10.41
N VAL A 924 11.52 33.35 -11.09
CA VAL A 924 11.55 33.20 -12.56
C VAL A 924 11.05 34.46 -13.28
N CYS A 925 9.96 35.07 -12.80
CA CYS A 925 9.46 36.35 -13.32
C CYS A 925 10.46 37.50 -13.05
N GLN A 926 11.03 37.57 -11.84
CA GLN A 926 11.99 38.62 -11.46
C GLN A 926 13.32 38.50 -12.21
N SER A 927 13.91 37.31 -12.31
CA SER A 927 15.19 37.09 -12.99
C SER A 927 15.09 37.45 -14.47
N TYR A 928 14.01 37.02 -15.13
CA TYR A 928 13.71 37.33 -16.53
C TYR A 928 13.56 38.84 -16.76
N THR A 929 12.75 39.51 -15.92
CA THR A 929 12.51 40.96 -15.98
C THR A 929 13.80 41.76 -15.77
N GLN A 930 14.64 41.34 -14.81
CA GLN A 930 15.90 41.99 -14.46
C GLN A 930 17.08 41.54 -15.34
N LYS A 931 16.86 40.61 -16.28
CA LYS A 931 17.85 40.01 -17.19
C LYS A 931 19.06 39.36 -16.48
N ARG A 932 18.84 38.84 -15.28
CA ARG A 932 19.80 38.05 -14.50
C ARG A 932 19.41 36.58 -14.51
N ASP A 933 20.29 35.73 -13.99
CA ASP A 933 19.95 34.33 -13.72
C ASP A 933 19.25 34.17 -12.37
N ILE A 934 18.72 32.98 -12.12
CA ILE A 934 17.97 32.60 -10.92
C ILE A 934 18.94 32.37 -9.77
N ASN A 935 18.64 32.93 -8.60
CA ASN A 935 19.39 32.68 -7.37
C ASN A 935 18.93 31.37 -6.72
N GLU A 936 19.36 30.25 -7.32
CA GLU A 936 19.04 28.88 -6.87
C GLU A 936 19.42 28.65 -5.39
N ALA A 937 20.48 29.29 -4.90
CA ALA A 937 20.92 29.20 -3.51
C ALA A 937 19.94 29.89 -2.53
N ALA A 938 19.52 31.13 -2.85
CA ALA A 938 18.53 31.85 -2.05
C ALA A 938 17.15 31.16 -2.09
N LEU A 939 16.74 30.67 -3.27
CA LEU A 939 15.52 29.85 -3.41
C LEU A 939 15.58 28.58 -2.58
N LYS A 940 16.68 27.81 -2.66
CA LYS A 940 16.85 26.59 -1.89
C LYS A 940 16.76 26.86 -0.39
N LYS A 941 17.40 27.94 0.10
CA LYS A 941 17.31 28.33 1.50
C LYS A 941 15.88 28.70 1.89
N ALA A 942 15.25 29.64 1.18
CA ALA A 942 13.90 30.12 1.48
C ALA A 942 12.85 29.00 1.46
N ARG A 943 12.96 28.06 0.51
CA ARG A 943 12.15 26.85 0.48
C ARG A 943 12.37 25.99 1.72
N ILE A 944 13.61 25.65 2.06
CA ILE A 944 13.91 24.77 3.20
C ILE A 944 13.47 25.40 4.53
N ASP A 945 13.69 26.70 4.71
CA ASP A 945 13.19 27.46 5.87
C ASP A 945 11.66 27.30 6.00
N PHE A 946 10.92 27.49 4.90
CA PHE A 946 9.46 27.33 4.85
C PHE A 946 8.99 25.89 5.07
N GLU A 947 9.62 24.90 4.42
CA GLU A 947 9.21 23.49 4.52
C GLU A 947 9.40 22.96 5.96
N LEU A 948 10.49 23.35 6.63
CA LEU A 948 10.73 23.07 8.04
C LEU A 948 9.68 23.75 8.93
N GLN A 949 9.38 25.03 8.69
CA GLN A 949 8.35 25.76 9.42
C GLN A 949 6.97 25.10 9.25
N TRP A 950 6.62 24.64 8.05
CA TRP A 950 5.33 23.99 7.77
C TRP A 950 5.20 22.64 8.48
N GLN A 951 6.27 21.82 8.50
CA GLN A 951 6.29 20.55 9.25
C GLN A 951 6.19 20.75 10.77
N LEU A 952 6.73 21.86 11.29
CA LEU A 952 6.67 22.25 12.70
C LEU A 952 5.44 23.11 13.04
N SER A 953 4.47 23.23 12.13
CA SER A 953 3.25 24.02 12.34
C SER A 953 2.09 23.16 12.88
N HIS A 954 1.14 23.84 13.54
CA HIS A 954 -0.11 23.25 14.02
C HIS A 954 -1.32 23.90 13.33
N GLU A 955 -1.18 24.22 12.04
CA GLU A 955 -2.27 24.74 11.20
C GLU A 955 -3.37 23.69 11.08
N SER A 956 -4.58 24.01 11.52
CA SER A 956 -5.74 23.12 11.40
C SER A 956 -6.31 23.16 9.98
N TYR A 957 -6.47 22.00 9.34
CA TYR A 957 -7.12 21.86 8.03
C TYR A 957 -8.52 21.21 8.17
N PRO A 958 -9.46 21.49 7.24
CA PRO A 958 -10.82 20.93 7.32
C PRO A 958 -10.86 19.39 7.25
N THR A 959 -11.73 18.80 8.06
CA THR A 959 -12.11 17.37 8.03
C THR A 959 -13.50 17.15 7.41
N THR A 960 -13.93 18.08 6.57
CA THR A 960 -15.25 18.10 5.92
C THR A 960 -15.17 18.84 4.58
N THR A 961 -15.83 18.32 3.55
CA THR A 961 -15.91 18.96 2.22
C THR A 961 -16.29 20.45 2.24
N THR A 962 -15.85 21.19 1.23
CA THR A 962 -16.28 22.56 0.91
C THR A 962 -16.57 22.68 -0.58
N GLY A 963 -17.79 23.10 -0.93
CA GLY A 963 -18.25 23.20 -2.32
C GLY A 963 -18.90 21.93 -2.85
N ASP A 964 -19.59 22.04 -3.98
CA ASP A 964 -20.20 20.91 -4.69
C ASP A 964 -19.28 20.44 -5.82
N THR A 965 -18.99 19.14 -5.86
CA THR A 965 -18.05 18.53 -6.81
C THR A 965 -18.42 18.79 -8.26
N LEU A 966 -19.69 18.66 -8.63
CA LEU A 966 -20.14 18.82 -10.02
C LEU A 966 -20.11 20.29 -10.43
N VAL A 967 -20.55 21.20 -9.56
CA VAL A 967 -20.53 22.65 -9.82
C VAL A 967 -19.10 23.17 -9.93
N VAL A 968 -18.20 22.78 -9.02
CA VAL A 968 -16.79 23.20 -9.05
C VAL A 968 -16.09 22.59 -10.27
N SER A 969 -16.19 21.27 -10.49
CA SER A 969 -15.57 20.60 -11.63
C SER A 969 -16.05 21.18 -12.96
N LYS A 970 -17.37 21.40 -13.13
CA LYS A 970 -17.91 22.04 -14.35
C LYS A 970 -17.39 23.46 -14.56
N ARG A 971 -17.28 24.26 -13.51
CA ARG A 971 -16.74 25.62 -13.60
C ARG A 971 -15.27 25.62 -14.03
N ILE A 972 -14.47 24.68 -13.51
CA ILE A 972 -13.06 24.50 -13.92
C ILE A 972 -13.00 23.99 -15.38
N PHE A 973 -13.93 23.13 -15.81
CA PHE A 973 -14.03 22.73 -17.22
C PHE A 973 -14.29 23.93 -18.13
N ASP A 974 -15.26 24.79 -17.79
CA ASP A 974 -15.55 26.00 -18.57
C ASP A 974 -14.37 27.01 -18.55
N GLU A 975 -13.54 27.01 -17.49
CA GLU A 975 -12.34 27.86 -17.32
C GLU A 975 -11.10 27.36 -18.08
N PHE A 976 -10.93 26.04 -18.30
CA PHE A 976 -9.72 25.45 -18.91
C PHE A 976 -9.95 24.73 -20.25
N ALA A 977 -11.10 24.08 -20.44
CA ALA A 977 -11.41 23.18 -21.55
C ALA A 977 -12.66 23.56 -22.37
N GLY A 978 -13.48 24.49 -21.86
CA GLY A 978 -14.72 24.95 -22.50
C GLY A 978 -14.50 25.62 -23.86
N GLN A 979 -15.48 25.54 -24.75
CA GLN A 979 -15.35 25.99 -26.15
C GLN A 979 -15.10 27.51 -26.33
N GLY A 980 -15.31 28.32 -25.28
CA GLY A 980 -14.90 29.73 -25.25
C GLY A 980 -13.41 29.94 -24.94
N VAL A 981 -12.79 29.02 -24.18
CA VAL A 981 -11.38 29.07 -23.81
C VAL A 981 -10.57 28.23 -24.81
N ALA A 982 -10.56 28.69 -26.06
CA ALA A 982 -9.78 28.09 -27.16
C ALA A 982 -8.24 28.26 -27.02
N GLN A 983 -7.74 28.41 -25.78
CA GLN A 983 -6.33 28.40 -25.38
C GLN A 983 -6.07 27.49 -24.18
N ALA A 984 -6.63 26.28 -24.22
CA ALA A 984 -5.95 25.13 -23.62
C ALA A 984 -4.47 25.13 -24.09
N PRO A 985 -3.48 24.90 -23.22
CA PRO A 985 -2.06 24.84 -23.54
C PRO A 985 -1.67 23.62 -24.40
N TRP A 986 -2.63 22.95 -25.02
CA TRP A 986 -2.48 21.96 -26.09
C TRP A 986 -2.89 22.49 -27.47
N SER A 987 -3.56 23.66 -27.56
CA SER A 987 -4.08 24.26 -28.80
C SER A 987 -3.00 24.57 -29.85
N TRP A 988 -1.74 24.75 -29.44
CA TRP A 988 -0.61 24.86 -30.37
C TRP A 988 -0.34 23.57 -31.16
N ARG A 989 -0.89 22.41 -30.76
CA ARG A 989 -0.91 21.19 -31.59
C ARG A 989 -1.85 21.32 -32.80
N LEU A 990 -2.94 22.09 -32.68
CA LEU A 990 -3.91 22.33 -33.76
C LEU A 990 -3.44 23.42 -34.73
N ALA A 991 -2.69 24.41 -34.23
CA ALA A 991 -1.95 25.34 -35.08
C ALA A 991 -0.75 24.61 -35.73
N GLY A 992 -0.95 24.06 -36.93
CA GLY A 992 -0.08 23.10 -37.64
C GLY A 992 1.35 23.52 -38.02
N ARG A 993 1.99 24.41 -37.26
CA ARG A 993 3.44 24.67 -37.29
C ARG A 993 4.20 23.89 -36.21
N LEU A 994 3.57 23.56 -35.07
CA LEU A 994 4.24 22.83 -33.97
C LEU A 994 4.08 21.29 -34.02
N THR A 995 3.36 20.70 -34.96
CA THR A 995 3.48 19.25 -35.23
C THR A 995 4.90 18.85 -35.64
N LEU A 996 5.64 19.76 -36.28
CA LEU A 996 7.07 19.62 -36.54
C LEU A 996 7.94 19.69 -35.26
N THR A 997 7.50 20.39 -34.21
CA THR A 997 8.26 20.53 -32.95
C THR A 997 7.81 19.60 -31.84
N LEU A 998 6.59 19.04 -31.86
CA LEU A 998 6.27 17.86 -31.03
C LEU A 998 7.04 16.65 -31.56
N ASN A 999 7.06 16.42 -32.88
CA ASN A 999 7.99 15.47 -33.50
C ASN A 999 9.45 15.89 -33.24
N GLY A 1000 9.77 17.18 -33.22
CA GLY A 1000 11.10 17.68 -32.83
C GLY A 1000 11.50 17.35 -31.39
N VAL A 1001 10.58 17.47 -30.42
CA VAL A 1001 10.80 17.16 -29.00
C VAL A 1001 10.79 15.65 -28.76
N ILE A 1002 9.93 14.88 -29.42
CA ILE A 1002 9.94 13.41 -29.40
C ILE A 1002 11.24 12.90 -30.04
N ASN A 1003 11.69 13.48 -31.15
CA ASN A 1003 12.98 13.15 -31.77
C ASN A 1003 14.17 13.64 -30.94
N TRP A 1004 14.04 14.73 -30.18
CA TRP A 1004 15.05 15.18 -29.22
C TRP A 1004 15.12 14.24 -28.01
N LEU A 1005 14.00 13.80 -27.46
CA LEU A 1005 13.94 12.80 -26.38
C LEU A 1005 14.47 11.44 -26.86
N ARG A 1006 14.12 11.01 -28.08
CA ARG A 1006 14.70 9.83 -28.75
C ARG A 1006 16.21 10.02 -28.96
N ALA A 1007 16.68 11.19 -29.37
CA ALA A 1007 18.10 11.48 -29.51
C ALA A 1007 18.83 11.49 -28.16
N GLN A 1008 18.22 11.98 -27.08
CA GLN A 1008 18.79 11.88 -25.72
C GLN A 1008 18.86 10.42 -25.26
N LYS A 1009 17.80 9.62 -25.48
CA LYS A 1009 17.82 8.17 -25.20
C LYS A 1009 18.92 7.46 -26.00
N LEU A 1010 19.06 7.75 -27.30
CA LEU A 1010 20.14 7.21 -28.14
C LEU A 1010 21.53 7.69 -27.71
N LYS A 1011 21.68 8.92 -27.19
CA LYS A 1011 22.94 9.41 -26.59
C LYS A 1011 23.25 8.67 -25.29
N GLN A 1012 22.23 8.34 -24.49
CA GLN A 1012 22.41 7.58 -23.25
C GLN A 1012 22.76 6.11 -23.54
N GLU A 1013 22.03 5.43 -24.42
CA GLU A 1013 22.37 4.07 -24.90
C GLU A 1013 23.81 4.01 -25.46
N LEU A 1014 24.21 5.00 -26.26
CA LEU A 1014 25.58 5.09 -26.76
C LEU A 1014 26.62 5.36 -25.66
N SER A 1015 26.26 6.14 -24.63
CA SER A 1015 27.12 6.39 -23.48
C SER A 1015 27.32 5.11 -22.66
N ASP A 1016 26.27 4.31 -22.46
CA ASP A 1016 26.35 3.02 -21.78
C ASP A 1016 27.22 2.03 -22.59
N ILE A 1017 27.08 2.00 -23.91
CA ILE A 1017 27.94 1.23 -24.84
C ILE A 1017 29.40 1.73 -24.81
N ALA A 1018 29.62 3.04 -24.68
CA ALA A 1018 30.95 3.63 -24.56
C ALA A 1018 31.60 3.24 -23.22
N ILE A 1019 30.85 3.29 -22.12
CA ILE A 1019 31.28 2.84 -20.79
C ILE A 1019 31.64 1.35 -20.83
N SER A 1020 30.82 0.49 -21.45
CA SER A 1020 31.14 -0.94 -21.56
C SER A 1020 32.39 -1.21 -22.41
N LYS A 1021 32.62 -0.42 -23.49
CA LYS A 1021 33.85 -0.52 -24.30
C LYS A 1021 35.09 0.04 -23.59
N CYS A 1022 34.91 1.01 -22.70
CA CYS A 1022 35.97 1.61 -21.90
C CYS A 1022 36.14 0.96 -20.52
N HIS A 1023 35.48 -0.18 -20.22
CA HIS A 1023 35.49 -0.83 -18.91
C HIS A 1023 36.89 -0.95 -18.31
N SER A 1024 37.86 -1.52 -19.05
CA SER A 1024 39.24 -1.71 -18.58
C SER A 1024 40.06 -0.43 -18.35
N VAL A 1025 39.48 0.74 -18.63
CA VAL A 1025 40.03 2.07 -18.34
C VAL A 1025 39.23 2.75 -17.23
N ALA A 1026 37.89 2.62 -17.25
CA ALA A 1026 37.00 3.08 -16.18
C ALA A 1026 37.27 2.37 -14.85
N GLU A 1027 37.51 1.06 -14.91
CA GLU A 1027 37.91 0.19 -13.80
C GLU A 1027 39.21 0.67 -13.16
N LYS A 1028 40.24 0.98 -13.95
CA LYS A 1028 41.52 1.51 -13.44
C LYS A 1028 41.38 2.91 -12.83
N PHE A 1029 40.47 3.73 -13.37
CA PHE A 1029 40.13 5.01 -12.75
C PHE A 1029 39.37 4.81 -11.43
N ALA A 1030 38.43 3.86 -11.36
CA ALA A 1030 37.67 3.52 -10.16
C ALA A 1030 38.55 2.88 -9.06
N GLU A 1031 39.46 1.98 -9.40
CA GLU A 1031 40.50 1.45 -8.51
C GLU A 1031 41.34 2.57 -7.93
N CYS A 1032 41.85 3.46 -8.78
CA CYS A 1032 42.64 4.62 -8.34
C CYS A 1032 41.81 5.54 -7.43
N ALA A 1033 40.57 5.86 -7.80
CA ALA A 1033 39.68 6.70 -6.99
C ALA A 1033 39.40 6.08 -5.63
N LYS A 1034 39.07 4.78 -5.59
CA LYS A 1034 38.84 4.01 -4.35
C LYS A 1034 40.09 3.96 -3.46
N ALA A 1035 41.28 3.93 -4.04
CA ALA A 1035 42.55 3.95 -3.32
C ALA A 1035 43.00 5.34 -2.84
N ASN A 1036 42.43 6.44 -3.35
CA ASN A 1036 42.93 7.80 -3.09
C ASN A 1036 41.89 8.80 -2.54
N GLY A 1037 40.59 8.47 -2.56
CA GLY A 1037 39.52 9.27 -1.96
C GLY A 1037 39.53 10.73 -2.43
N LEU A 1038 39.58 11.68 -1.49
CA LEU A 1038 39.64 13.13 -1.77
C LEU A 1038 40.82 13.54 -2.67
N MET A 1039 41.90 12.75 -2.75
CA MET A 1039 43.05 13.03 -3.62
C MET A 1039 42.88 12.55 -5.07
N VAL A 1040 41.71 12.02 -5.47
CA VAL A 1040 41.43 11.48 -6.81
C VAL A 1040 41.74 12.49 -7.94
N ALA A 1041 41.36 13.76 -7.78
CA ALA A 1041 41.58 14.81 -8.78
C ALA A 1041 43.07 15.07 -9.07
N PHE A 1042 43.95 14.79 -8.10
CA PHE A 1042 45.40 14.95 -8.26
C PHE A 1042 46.07 13.65 -8.70
N LYS A 1043 45.83 12.55 -7.97
CA LYS A 1043 46.55 11.28 -8.14
C LYS A 1043 46.00 10.38 -9.24
N CYS A 1044 44.74 10.53 -9.63
CA CYS A 1044 44.10 9.74 -10.67
C CYS A 1044 43.88 10.54 -11.96
N ARG A 1045 44.50 11.72 -12.08
CA ARG A 1045 44.37 12.64 -13.22
C ARG A 1045 44.68 12.00 -14.57
N ASP A 1046 45.74 11.19 -14.66
CA ASP A 1046 46.08 10.50 -15.91
C ASP A 1046 45.11 9.35 -16.23
N HIS A 1047 44.53 8.70 -15.21
CA HIS A 1047 43.46 7.71 -15.40
C HIS A 1047 42.14 8.38 -15.84
N ASN A 1048 41.77 9.53 -15.26
CA ASN A 1048 40.62 10.34 -15.71
C ASN A 1048 40.82 10.80 -17.17
N LYS A 1049 42.03 11.31 -17.50
CA LYS A 1049 42.38 11.71 -18.86
C LYS A 1049 42.32 10.53 -19.85
N ALA A 1050 42.77 9.34 -19.45
CA ALA A 1050 42.66 8.13 -20.27
C ALA A 1050 41.20 7.68 -20.45
N LEU A 1051 40.38 7.76 -19.39
CA LEU A 1051 38.96 7.44 -19.44
C LEU A 1051 38.20 8.41 -20.37
N ASN A 1052 38.37 9.71 -20.19
CA ASN A 1052 37.73 10.73 -21.03
C ASN A 1052 38.20 10.64 -22.50
N ALA A 1053 39.48 10.34 -22.74
CA ALA A 1053 39.98 10.06 -24.09
C ALA A 1053 39.40 8.77 -24.70
N CYS A 1054 39.09 7.76 -23.89
CA CYS A 1054 38.43 6.54 -24.33
C CYS A 1054 36.94 6.78 -24.65
N LEU A 1055 36.20 7.42 -23.73
CA LEU A 1055 34.78 7.72 -23.93
C LEU A 1055 34.56 8.61 -25.16
N HIS A 1056 35.41 9.63 -25.36
CA HIS A 1056 35.37 10.50 -26.54
C HIS A 1056 35.63 9.76 -27.87
N GLN A 1057 36.23 8.56 -27.88
CA GLN A 1057 36.32 7.75 -29.11
C GLN A 1057 34.96 7.16 -29.53
N TYR A 1058 33.99 7.07 -28.62
CA TYR A 1058 32.69 6.44 -28.84
C TYR A 1058 31.49 7.38 -28.68
N THR A 1059 31.62 8.50 -27.95
CA THR A 1059 30.52 9.45 -27.67
C THR A 1059 30.62 10.78 -28.42
N ASN A 1060 31.55 10.91 -29.36
CA ASN A 1060 31.63 12.09 -30.24
C ASN A 1060 30.46 12.13 -31.25
N ASP A 1061 30.19 13.30 -31.85
CA ASP A 1061 29.00 13.48 -32.70
C ASP A 1061 29.01 12.64 -33.99
N GLU A 1062 30.18 12.27 -34.53
CA GLU A 1062 30.29 11.36 -35.68
C GLU A 1062 29.85 9.94 -35.30
N GLN A 1063 30.33 9.42 -34.17
CA GLN A 1063 29.90 8.12 -33.65
C GLN A 1063 28.43 8.13 -33.22
N PHE A 1064 27.92 9.26 -32.72
CA PHE A 1064 26.50 9.39 -32.38
C PHE A 1064 25.59 9.28 -33.60
N GLU A 1065 25.89 10.01 -34.68
CA GLU A 1065 25.09 9.95 -35.90
C GLU A 1065 25.18 8.57 -36.59
N LEU A 1066 26.36 7.92 -36.54
CA LEU A 1066 26.51 6.53 -36.99
C LEU A 1066 25.71 5.51 -36.15
N TYR A 1067 25.73 5.63 -34.81
CA TYR A 1067 24.92 4.78 -33.91
C TYR A 1067 23.43 4.97 -34.18
N ARG A 1068 23.00 6.23 -34.26
CA ARG A 1068 21.61 6.62 -34.54
C ARG A 1068 21.10 6.00 -35.85
N GLN A 1069 21.81 6.19 -36.96
CA GLN A 1069 21.41 5.65 -38.27
C GLN A 1069 21.43 4.12 -38.34
N LYS A 1070 22.11 3.44 -37.41
CA LYS A 1070 22.04 1.98 -37.23
C LYS A 1070 20.81 1.59 -36.39
N ARG A 1071 20.63 2.19 -35.21
CA ARG A 1071 19.53 1.84 -34.29
C ARG A 1071 18.16 2.20 -34.87
N GLU A 1072 18.02 3.32 -35.59
CA GLU A 1072 16.78 3.67 -36.32
C GLU A 1072 16.41 2.62 -37.38
N LYS A 1073 17.39 1.96 -38.03
CA LYS A 1073 17.13 0.86 -39.00
C LYS A 1073 16.79 -0.46 -38.34
N GLU A 1074 17.33 -0.73 -37.15
CA GLU A 1074 16.99 -1.92 -36.37
C GLU A 1074 15.56 -1.83 -35.84
N LEU A 1075 15.17 -0.69 -35.27
CA LEU A 1075 13.79 -0.42 -34.84
C LEU A 1075 12.80 -0.56 -36.01
N LEU A 1076 13.12 -0.04 -37.20
CA LEU A 1076 12.31 -0.20 -38.42
C LEU A 1076 12.28 -1.63 -39.01
N ALA A 1077 13.07 -2.56 -38.45
CA ALA A 1077 13.01 -3.99 -38.75
C ALA A 1077 12.26 -4.75 -37.64
N GLU A 1078 12.44 -4.37 -36.37
CA GLU A 1078 11.66 -4.82 -35.22
C GLU A 1078 10.16 -4.50 -35.43
N GLU A 1079 9.81 -3.27 -35.85
CA GLU A 1079 8.46 -2.81 -36.25
C GLU A 1079 7.87 -3.50 -37.50
N LYS A 1080 8.61 -4.41 -38.16
CA LYS A 1080 8.14 -5.20 -39.31
C LYS A 1080 8.20 -6.71 -39.07
N ALA A 1081 8.70 -7.13 -37.91
CA ALA A 1081 8.74 -8.52 -37.48
C ALA A 1081 7.63 -8.85 -36.47
N ASN A 1082 7.14 -7.82 -35.77
CA ASN A 1082 5.89 -7.80 -35.01
C ASN A 1082 4.69 -7.42 -35.91
#